data_AF-A0A8H7B510-F1
#
_entry.id   AF-A0A8H7B510-F1
#
_cell.length_a   1.000
_cell.length_b   1.000
_cell.length_c   1.000
_cell.angle_alpha   90.00
_cell.angle_beta   90.00
_cell.angle_gamma   90.00
#
_symmetry.space_group_name_H-M   'P 1'
#
loop_
_entity.id
_entity.type
_entity.pdbx_description
1 polymer ?
#
loop_
_entity_poly.entity_id
_entity_poly.type
_entity_poly.pdbx_seq_one_letter_code
_entity_poly.pdbx_strand_id
1 'polypeptide(L)'
;MPGPIMSYNKLAIVSGVFIIICILIISTTAGLHESGSKVVEKIKESAKEAANDVCNNDRPVFGKPTISDSFLRLYESIRHPIDDPSYTDASGKIHEVKEDAPWWREPLRSEILIVDIDTRVPNKKNELWNKDRLNWETMKSEGDGGMVSAAFMNHFFYAQIHGYDYRFINAHDMEGMHNTWVKPHVLDALLKKYKFVVFIDADATISHLEVPIEWLFNRWGITPETSIAMPFDTRQTLNGDEHASEDSRGKLALNTGVVIAQSLPHTFDMLDAWKECPTGVRYPDCKRWAKEWSHEQKAFSEYIRYDFNPNGTNIVEIPCNDAMGYPGLTEHTWITSKCTGQFIRHHTIDKQRTKQSTEAAMMQSLTDLLHQELHGKRDTYFVKESKESKKTRTIMAELAPLEHTPMDDIAPTCAKVRASFLSHKTKPLEYRIQQLRKLYWGFKDNEELIKEACKRDLGKPSFETYLTEISWCMNDCIWMANNVPRFAKDEKATDIPWTNMPLSPRIKKDPLGTVLIIGAYNFPIQLTLGPLIGAIAAGCTAIVKPSESAPNAAVAIEKILRESLDPDCYTCIQGAIPETTALLDQKWDKIFYTGGEVVAKIIAKKAAETLTPLTLELGGRNPAIVTKHADPKLAARRLLWAKTLNAGQVCLSQNCTFVDREIVPAFIEEMKKQLHEFYPDGARNSPDYGRIVNERQFQRMKKMLDASNGKIVIGGTMNESDLFIEPTVVQINDMNDSMVTSESFGPLLPILPVANLDEAIRIANEIHDTPLGTYAFGNKAELEQIMGQTRSGGASLNDGFFHGSIPTMPFGGVGTSGQGAYRGKASFDTFTHRRSVTTTPAWLEGLMDVRYPPYTLAKQKKFIGMNDVKPNFDRQGRALGWGAWFMGLVGLKSLAAVVGLTSINKLSAAVVVYYNYRSKSVNRTNHNFKFASQPISNFTTMTPFFLNGKSPRTMQRELLTNDYHGHEHYRQDTSMQSTSTGLGRRTRIVHPSPFRNTQDPSSYERLPSWFTSRGSIYPYIPKRLSASMSAAESAHRSLTYDFYKSHFSIYSLGSERYSNRYTTYYPNCQPEYPLVQKRKKKKKKADDAHVQQERDELVFVRTRGNRVEDRGWRKTEKEVQWLRGRRWI
;
A
#
# COMPACT_ATOMS: atom_id res chain seq x y z
N MET A 1 10.21 -6.19 -50.40
CA MET A 1 8.85 -5.91 -50.92
C MET A 1 8.14 -7.23 -51.14
N PRO A 2 6.79 -7.29 -51.18
CA PRO A 2 5.75 -6.42 -50.59
C PRO A 2 5.24 -7.00 -49.23
N GLY A 3 4.49 -6.33 -48.36
CA GLY A 3 3.14 -5.74 -48.51
C GLY A 3 2.07 -6.78 -48.13
N PRO A 4 1.08 -6.48 -47.24
CA PRO A 4 0.18 -5.33 -47.43
C PRO A 4 -0.12 -4.49 -46.17
N ILE A 5 -1.01 -3.51 -46.37
CA ILE A 5 -1.46 -2.43 -45.47
C ILE A 5 -2.45 -2.94 -44.38
N MET A 6 -2.43 -2.31 -43.20
CA MET A 6 -3.59 -2.23 -42.30
C MET A 6 -3.87 -0.77 -41.92
N SER A 7 -5.14 -0.45 -41.68
CA SER A 7 -5.67 0.91 -41.86
C SER A 7 -5.78 1.77 -40.60
N TYR A 8 -5.54 3.08 -40.77
CA TYR A 8 -6.12 4.13 -39.93
C TYR A 8 -7.65 4.03 -39.98
N ASN A 9 -8.32 3.54 -38.92
CA ASN A 9 -9.76 3.79 -38.69
C ASN A 9 -10.29 3.42 -37.28
N LYS A 10 -9.55 3.74 -36.20
CA LYS A 10 -10.05 3.58 -34.82
C LYS A 10 -9.86 4.76 -33.85
N LEU A 11 -9.27 5.88 -34.29
CA LEU A 11 -9.15 7.09 -33.45
C LEU A 11 -10.30 8.10 -33.65
N ALA A 12 -10.81 8.27 -34.88
CA ALA A 12 -11.81 9.30 -35.19
C ALA A 12 -13.17 9.11 -34.49
N ILE A 13 -13.59 7.86 -34.27
CA ILE A 13 -14.91 7.53 -33.68
C ILE A 13 -14.99 7.95 -32.20
N VAL A 14 -13.86 7.95 -31.47
CA VAL A 14 -13.81 8.36 -30.06
C VAL A 14 -13.96 9.89 -29.94
N SER A 15 -13.39 10.65 -30.87
CA SER A 15 -13.43 12.12 -30.86
C SER A 15 -14.83 12.69 -31.11
N GLY A 16 -15.63 12.07 -31.99
CA GLY A 16 -16.96 12.58 -32.36
C GLY A 16 -17.99 12.52 -31.23
N VAL A 17 -17.96 11.47 -30.40
CA VAL A 17 -18.93 11.27 -29.30
C VAL A 17 -18.74 12.31 -28.19
N PHE A 18 -17.49 12.72 -27.92
CA PHE A 18 -17.17 13.68 -26.86
C PHE A 18 -17.74 15.08 -27.15
N ILE A 19 -17.70 15.52 -28.41
CA ILE A 19 -18.17 16.84 -28.84
C ILE A 19 -19.70 16.97 -28.68
N ILE A 20 -20.46 15.91 -28.99
CA ILE A 20 -21.92 15.91 -28.87
C ILE A 20 -22.38 16.04 -27.41
N ILE A 21 -21.64 15.43 -26.47
CA ILE A 21 -21.94 15.50 -25.04
C ILE A 21 -21.71 16.93 -24.51
N CYS A 22 -20.63 17.60 -24.92
CA CYS A 22 -20.35 18.98 -24.51
C CYS A 22 -21.45 19.97 -24.99
N ILE A 23 -21.96 19.80 -26.21
CA ILE A 23 -23.01 20.68 -26.77
C ILE A 23 -24.35 20.51 -26.02
N LEU A 24 -24.69 19.29 -25.61
CA LEU A 24 -25.91 19.04 -24.82
C LEU A 24 -25.86 19.66 -23.42
N ILE A 25 -24.68 19.68 -22.77
CA ILE A 25 -24.50 20.29 -21.44
C ILE A 25 -24.64 21.82 -21.50
N ILE A 26 -24.16 22.47 -22.56
CA ILE A 26 -24.27 23.92 -22.76
C ILE A 26 -25.72 24.37 -23.02
N SER A 27 -26.61 23.46 -23.42
CA SER A 27 -27.97 23.77 -23.86
C SER A 27 -29.03 23.85 -22.74
N THR A 28 -28.69 23.54 -21.49
CA THR A 28 -29.69 23.30 -20.41
C THR A 28 -29.55 24.17 -19.15
N THR A 29 -28.64 25.14 -19.13
CA THR A 29 -28.42 26.07 -17.99
C THR A 29 -28.79 27.54 -18.29
N ALA A 30 -29.56 27.78 -19.35
CA ALA A 30 -30.08 29.10 -19.71
C ALA A 30 -31.59 29.21 -19.48
N GLY A 31 -32.03 29.29 -18.22
CA GLY A 31 -33.45 29.50 -17.92
C GLY A 31 -33.95 29.15 -16.52
N LEU A 32 -33.54 29.92 -15.50
CA LEU A 32 -34.39 30.33 -14.37
C LEU A 32 -33.65 31.42 -13.57
N HIS A 33 -34.29 32.57 -13.40
CA HIS A 33 -33.63 33.81 -12.94
C HIS A 33 -34.63 34.68 -12.18
N GLU A 34 -34.45 34.88 -10.86
CA GLU A 34 -34.95 36.07 -10.16
C GLU A 34 -34.38 36.23 -8.72
N SER A 35 -33.26 36.93 -8.62
CA SER A 35 -32.79 37.58 -7.37
C SER A 35 -31.66 38.62 -7.60
N GLY A 36 -31.08 38.70 -8.80
CA GLY A 36 -29.85 39.44 -9.09
C GLY A 36 -29.97 40.81 -9.78
N SER A 37 -31.14 41.43 -9.88
CA SER A 37 -31.33 42.65 -10.71
C SER A 37 -30.38 43.81 -10.36
N LYS A 38 -30.12 44.05 -9.06
CA LYS A 38 -29.17 45.06 -8.58
C LYS A 38 -27.69 44.76 -8.86
N VAL A 39 -27.35 43.53 -9.26
CA VAL A 39 -26.00 43.15 -9.70
C VAL A 39 -25.85 43.38 -11.20
N VAL A 40 -26.91 43.12 -11.98
CA VAL A 40 -26.93 43.29 -13.44
C VAL A 40 -26.79 44.75 -13.86
N GLU A 41 -27.30 45.72 -13.08
CA GLU A 41 -27.07 47.15 -13.38
C GLU A 41 -25.61 47.56 -13.18
N LYS A 42 -24.97 47.21 -12.05
CA LYS A 42 -23.53 47.47 -11.85
C LYS A 42 -22.65 46.82 -12.93
N ILE A 43 -22.98 45.58 -13.33
CA ILE A 43 -22.27 44.91 -14.43
C ILE A 43 -22.47 45.67 -15.76
N LYS A 44 -23.65 46.25 -16.01
CA LYS A 44 -23.89 47.08 -17.21
C LYS A 44 -23.15 48.42 -17.18
N GLU A 45 -22.97 49.04 -16.01
CA GLU A 45 -22.17 50.26 -15.89
C GLU A 45 -20.69 49.97 -16.15
N SER A 46 -20.08 49.02 -15.43
CA SER A 46 -18.67 48.66 -15.64
C SER A 46 -18.39 48.05 -17.02
N ALA A 47 -19.36 47.34 -17.64
CA ALA A 47 -19.23 46.89 -19.02
C ALA A 47 -19.32 48.04 -20.04
N LYS A 48 -19.95 49.16 -19.69
CA LYS A 48 -20.06 50.35 -20.55
C LYS A 48 -18.83 51.25 -20.44
N GLU A 49 -18.22 51.32 -19.26
CA GLU A 49 -16.88 51.90 -19.06
C GLU A 49 -15.85 51.08 -19.86
N ALA A 50 -15.78 49.77 -19.64
CA ALA A 50 -14.86 48.88 -20.36
C ALA A 50 -15.07 48.87 -21.89
N ALA A 51 -16.30 49.03 -22.38
CA ALA A 51 -16.57 49.15 -23.81
C ALA A 51 -16.06 50.47 -24.40
N ASN A 52 -16.14 51.58 -23.66
CA ASN A 52 -15.64 52.88 -24.11
C ASN A 52 -14.11 52.92 -24.20
N ASP A 53 -13.39 52.30 -23.26
CA ASP A 53 -11.92 52.19 -23.30
C ASP A 53 -11.44 51.32 -24.48
N VAL A 54 -12.18 50.25 -24.79
CA VAL A 54 -11.88 49.34 -25.92
C VAL A 54 -12.16 49.99 -27.29
N CYS A 55 -13.10 50.93 -27.39
CA CYS A 55 -13.49 51.53 -28.67
C CYS A 55 -12.67 52.78 -29.09
N ASN A 56 -11.83 53.34 -28.21
CA ASN A 56 -11.10 54.60 -28.48
C ASN A 56 -9.59 54.45 -28.76
N ASN A 57 -9.06 53.23 -28.86
CA ASN A 57 -7.64 52.99 -29.12
C ASN A 57 -7.41 51.94 -30.22
N ASP A 58 -6.85 52.37 -31.37
CA ASP A 58 -6.54 51.51 -32.53
C ASP A 58 -5.32 50.58 -32.30
N ARG A 59 -5.42 49.64 -31.35
CA ARG A 59 -4.44 48.54 -31.19
C ARG A 59 -5.14 47.19 -30.91
N PRO A 60 -4.68 46.06 -31.48
CA PRO A 60 -5.35 44.77 -31.31
C PRO A 60 -5.14 44.21 -29.90
N VAL A 61 -6.23 43.89 -29.19
CA VAL A 61 -6.18 43.28 -27.86
C VAL A 61 -6.19 41.75 -27.99
N PHE A 62 -5.40 41.07 -27.13
CA PHE A 62 -5.27 39.60 -27.03
C PHE A 62 -4.57 38.87 -28.17
N GLY A 63 -3.26 39.11 -28.31
CA GLY A 63 -2.34 38.00 -28.58
C GLY A 63 -2.37 36.97 -27.43
N LYS A 64 -1.92 35.73 -27.67
CA LYS A 64 -1.66 34.79 -26.57
C LYS A 64 -0.55 35.36 -25.69
N PRO A 65 -0.67 35.35 -24.35
CA PRO A 65 0.42 35.81 -23.48
C PRO A 65 1.67 34.97 -23.75
N THR A 66 2.80 35.66 -23.86
CA THR A 66 4.11 35.04 -24.00
C THR A 66 4.57 34.42 -22.66
N ILE A 67 5.66 33.65 -22.70
CA ILE A 67 6.32 33.19 -21.48
C ILE A 67 6.85 34.40 -20.68
N SER A 68 7.30 35.47 -21.36
CA SER A 68 7.72 36.74 -20.76
C SER A 68 6.57 37.44 -20.02
N ASP A 69 5.39 37.57 -20.65
CA ASP A 69 4.17 38.09 -19.99
C ASP A 69 3.77 37.27 -18.76
N SER A 70 4.05 35.96 -18.81
CA SER A 70 3.74 35.03 -17.72
C SER A 70 4.69 35.21 -16.54
N PHE A 71 6.00 35.40 -16.78
CA PHE A 71 6.97 35.72 -15.74
C PHE A 71 6.70 37.09 -15.09
N LEU A 72 6.53 38.13 -15.90
CA LEU A 72 6.25 39.50 -15.45
C LEU A 72 5.04 39.57 -14.51
N ARG A 73 3.96 38.85 -14.84
CA ARG A 73 2.74 38.77 -14.01
C ARG A 73 2.88 37.84 -12.81
N LEU A 74 3.58 36.72 -12.95
CA LEU A 74 3.77 35.75 -11.85
C LEU A 74 4.58 36.35 -10.71
N TYR A 75 5.67 37.05 -11.04
CA TYR A 75 6.57 37.68 -10.06
C TYR A 75 6.11 39.09 -9.64
N GLU A 76 4.95 39.56 -10.11
CA GLU A 76 4.47 40.92 -9.88
C GLU A 76 4.31 41.28 -8.40
N SER A 77 3.93 40.33 -7.54
CA SER A 77 3.68 40.60 -6.13
C SER A 77 4.95 40.68 -5.25
N ILE A 78 6.07 40.07 -5.69
CA ILE A 78 7.34 40.08 -4.93
C ILE A 78 8.35 41.13 -5.40
N ARG A 79 8.16 41.72 -6.58
CA ARG A 79 9.12 42.69 -7.11
C ARG A 79 9.23 43.91 -6.20
N HIS A 80 10.47 44.25 -5.84
CA HIS A 80 10.77 45.41 -5.00
C HIS A 80 10.44 46.72 -5.75
N PRO A 81 9.86 47.75 -5.12
CA PRO A 81 9.59 49.01 -5.80
C PRO A 81 10.88 49.76 -6.19
N ILE A 82 10.85 50.47 -7.31
CA ILE A 82 12.05 51.13 -7.87
C ILE A 82 12.49 52.33 -7.03
N ASP A 83 11.55 53.01 -6.37
CA ASP A 83 11.75 54.26 -5.64
C ASP A 83 11.74 54.11 -4.10
N ASP A 84 11.66 52.88 -3.58
CA ASP A 84 11.68 52.60 -2.14
C ASP A 84 13.10 52.84 -1.57
N PRO A 85 13.28 53.60 -0.47
CA PRO A 85 14.61 54.06 -0.04
C PRO A 85 15.52 52.97 0.54
N SER A 86 15.01 51.75 0.73
CA SER A 86 15.81 50.61 1.18
C SER A 86 15.24 49.29 0.67
N TYR A 87 16.10 48.28 0.53
CA TYR A 87 15.72 46.88 0.33
C TYR A 87 16.22 46.07 1.53
N THR A 88 15.42 45.13 2.03
CA THR A 88 15.83 44.21 3.10
C THR A 88 15.91 42.80 2.54
N ASP A 89 17.09 42.18 2.58
CA ASP A 89 17.29 40.84 2.05
C ASP A 89 16.78 39.72 2.98
N ALA A 90 16.72 38.50 2.45
CA ALA A 90 16.27 37.31 3.18
C ALA A 90 17.14 36.92 4.39
N SER A 91 18.30 37.55 4.62
CA SER A 91 19.10 37.42 5.84
C SER A 91 18.72 38.45 6.93
N GLY A 92 17.82 39.38 6.61
CA GLY A 92 17.43 40.50 7.46
C GLY A 92 18.37 41.71 7.37
N LYS A 93 19.27 41.75 6.38
CA LYS A 93 20.17 42.89 6.18
C LYS A 93 19.46 43.97 5.34
N ILE A 94 19.47 45.19 5.85
CA ILE A 94 18.99 46.39 5.15
C ILE A 94 20.09 46.92 4.22
N HIS A 95 19.67 47.35 3.03
CA HIS A 95 20.50 47.97 1.99
C HIS A 95 19.80 49.24 1.52
N GLU A 96 20.33 50.40 1.89
CA GLU A 96 19.75 51.71 1.56
C GLU A 96 20.15 52.16 0.13
N VAL A 97 19.38 53.07 -0.46
CA VAL A 97 19.80 53.86 -1.62
C VAL A 97 20.65 55.07 -1.19
N LYS A 98 21.16 55.90 -2.12
CA LYS A 98 21.82 57.15 -1.72
C LYS A 98 20.83 58.21 -1.24
N GLU A 99 21.27 59.11 -0.36
CA GLU A 99 20.45 60.17 0.24
C GLU A 99 19.83 61.14 -0.78
N ASP A 100 20.43 61.27 -1.96
CA ASP A 100 20.00 62.11 -3.09
C ASP A 100 19.17 61.34 -4.15
N ALA A 101 18.93 60.05 -3.93
CA ALA A 101 18.07 59.19 -4.74
C ALA A 101 16.59 59.27 -4.27
N PRO A 102 15.61 58.70 -5.00
CA PRO A 102 15.71 58.02 -6.30
C PRO A 102 15.56 58.97 -7.51
N TRP A 103 16.46 58.79 -8.48
CA TRP A 103 16.41 59.40 -9.82
C TRP A 103 15.52 58.60 -10.76
N TRP A 104 15.58 57.27 -10.69
CA TRP A 104 14.73 56.35 -11.43
C TRP A 104 13.52 55.99 -10.56
N ARG A 105 12.32 56.04 -11.13
CA ARG A 105 11.06 55.79 -10.40
C ARG A 105 10.10 54.90 -11.19
N GLU A 106 10.08 55.10 -12.51
CA GLU A 106 9.28 54.29 -13.44
C GLU A 106 10.10 53.14 -14.04
N PRO A 107 9.48 51.97 -14.31
CA PRO A 107 10.16 50.81 -14.89
C PRO A 107 10.49 51.02 -16.38
N LEU A 108 11.77 50.93 -16.71
CA LEU A 108 12.31 51.16 -18.06
C LEU A 108 12.10 49.96 -19.01
N ARG A 109 11.94 48.75 -18.45
CA ARG A 109 11.56 47.53 -19.20
C ARG A 109 12.45 47.32 -20.43
N SER A 110 11.88 47.25 -21.65
CA SER A 110 12.60 47.04 -22.92
C SER A 110 13.53 48.20 -23.34
N GLU A 111 13.56 49.33 -22.62
CA GLU A 111 14.64 50.32 -22.77
C GLU A 111 15.98 49.81 -22.20
N ILE A 112 15.95 48.78 -21.34
CA ILE A 112 17.11 48.06 -20.81
C ILE A 112 17.30 46.74 -21.56
N LEU A 113 18.55 46.47 -21.94
CA LEU A 113 19.02 45.16 -22.38
C LEU A 113 19.97 44.55 -21.34
N ILE A 114 19.64 43.36 -20.83
CA ILE A 114 20.60 42.47 -20.18
C ILE A 114 21.33 41.68 -21.28
N VAL A 115 22.67 41.69 -21.28
CA VAL A 115 23.46 41.04 -22.32
C VAL A 115 24.62 40.20 -21.76
N ASP A 116 24.64 38.93 -22.19
CA ASP A 116 25.77 38.03 -22.00
C ASP A 116 26.60 37.98 -23.29
N ILE A 117 27.93 38.08 -23.16
CA ILE A 117 28.89 38.10 -24.28
C ILE A 117 29.99 37.09 -23.96
N ASP A 118 30.03 35.96 -24.69
CA ASP A 118 30.98 34.87 -24.44
C ASP A 118 31.44 34.24 -25.76
N THR A 119 32.72 33.87 -25.87
CA THR A 119 33.25 33.13 -27.03
C THR A 119 32.75 31.68 -27.07
N ARG A 120 32.27 31.16 -25.93
CA ARG A 120 31.80 29.79 -25.74
C ARG A 120 30.30 29.68 -26.05
N VAL A 121 29.91 28.65 -26.78
CA VAL A 121 28.50 28.30 -27.00
C VAL A 121 28.17 27.04 -26.20
N PRO A 122 27.31 27.11 -25.16
CA PRO A 122 26.98 25.96 -24.31
C PRO A 122 26.01 25.01 -25.02
N ASN A 123 26.51 24.18 -25.95
CA ASN A 123 25.72 23.31 -26.82
C ASN A 123 26.08 21.81 -26.74
N LYS A 124 27.01 21.40 -25.88
CA LYS A 124 27.38 19.99 -25.66
C LYS A 124 26.32 19.29 -24.81
N LYS A 125 26.47 17.97 -24.62
CA LYS A 125 25.49 17.17 -23.88
C LYS A 125 25.30 17.69 -22.45
N ASN A 126 24.05 17.99 -22.09
CA ASN A 126 23.62 18.61 -20.83
C ASN A 126 24.05 20.08 -20.63
N GLU A 127 24.21 20.82 -21.72
CA GLU A 127 24.39 22.29 -21.75
C GLU A 127 23.14 22.97 -22.40
N LEU A 128 22.93 24.26 -22.14
CA LEU A 128 21.68 25.00 -22.39
C LEU A 128 21.13 24.92 -23.83
N TRP A 129 22.00 25.01 -24.84
CA TRP A 129 21.62 24.99 -26.26
C TRP A 129 21.73 23.61 -26.92
N ASN A 130 21.82 22.54 -26.12
CA ASN A 130 21.75 21.18 -26.63
C ASN A 130 20.32 20.77 -27.01
N LYS A 131 20.19 19.69 -27.81
CA LYS A 131 18.88 19.15 -28.23
C LYS A 131 18.32 18.10 -27.27
N ASP A 132 19.17 17.48 -26.44
CA ASP A 132 18.75 16.59 -25.37
C ASP A 132 18.19 17.39 -24.19
N ARG A 133 17.35 16.75 -23.36
CA ARG A 133 16.78 17.39 -22.16
C ARG A 133 17.87 17.79 -21.17
N LEU A 134 17.91 19.07 -20.83
CA LEU A 134 18.70 19.62 -19.72
C LEU A 134 18.31 18.97 -18.39
N ASN A 135 19.31 18.50 -17.64
CA ASN A 135 19.19 17.88 -16.33
C ASN A 135 20.10 18.66 -15.36
N TRP A 136 19.47 19.52 -14.55
CA TRP A 136 20.16 20.41 -13.62
C TRP A 136 20.99 19.66 -12.57
N GLU A 137 20.42 18.63 -11.95
CA GLU A 137 21.08 17.78 -10.93
C GLU A 137 22.46 17.29 -11.44
N THR A 138 22.47 16.64 -12.60
CA THR A 138 23.67 16.06 -13.23
C THR A 138 24.47 17.04 -14.11
N MET A 139 24.08 18.32 -14.17
CA MET A 139 24.89 19.35 -14.82
C MET A 139 26.18 19.54 -14.02
N LYS A 140 27.32 19.24 -14.63
CA LYS A 140 28.63 19.53 -14.07
C LYS A 140 28.95 21.00 -14.25
N SER A 141 29.26 21.70 -13.16
CA SER A 141 29.90 23.03 -13.23
C SER A 141 31.39 22.94 -13.62
N GLU A 142 31.97 21.73 -13.65
CA GLU A 142 33.34 21.49 -14.11
C GLU A 142 33.36 21.28 -15.63
N GLY A 143 34.06 22.18 -16.34
CA GLY A 143 34.01 22.30 -17.79
C GLY A 143 33.05 23.41 -18.21
N ASP A 144 33.52 24.32 -19.08
CA ASP A 144 32.99 25.67 -19.20
C ASP A 144 31.47 25.77 -19.44
N GLY A 145 30.93 24.94 -20.32
CA GLY A 145 29.56 25.08 -20.80
C GLY A 145 28.49 24.85 -19.72
N GLY A 146 28.81 24.14 -18.63
CA GLY A 146 27.88 23.97 -17.51
C GLY A 146 27.76 25.22 -16.63
N MET A 147 28.89 25.90 -16.37
CA MET A 147 28.91 27.21 -15.70
C MET A 147 28.15 28.25 -16.54
N VAL A 148 28.50 28.35 -17.83
CA VAL A 148 27.87 29.27 -18.79
C VAL A 148 26.36 29.01 -18.90
N SER A 149 25.93 27.75 -18.91
CA SER A 149 24.49 27.39 -18.90
C SER A 149 23.75 27.91 -17.66
N ALA A 150 24.40 27.93 -16.49
CA ALA A 150 23.78 28.38 -15.25
C ALA A 150 23.63 29.91 -15.21
N ALA A 151 24.71 30.65 -15.51
CA ALA A 151 24.68 32.12 -15.54
C ALA A 151 23.63 32.65 -16.54
N PHE A 152 23.61 32.12 -17.76
CA PHE A 152 22.65 32.53 -18.79
C PHE A 152 21.20 32.24 -18.40
N MET A 153 20.95 31.18 -17.62
CA MET A 153 19.63 30.97 -17.03
C MET A 153 19.33 32.05 -15.97
N ASN A 154 20.22 32.31 -15.02
CA ASN A 154 20.04 33.35 -14.01
C ASN A 154 19.72 34.74 -14.63
N HIS A 155 20.54 35.18 -15.59
CA HIS A 155 20.39 36.48 -16.27
C HIS A 155 19.13 36.56 -17.13
N PHE A 156 18.76 35.47 -17.82
CA PHE A 156 17.50 35.39 -18.56
C PHE A 156 16.29 35.49 -17.62
N PHE A 157 16.26 34.70 -16.54
CA PHE A 157 15.16 34.74 -15.56
C PHE A 157 15.00 36.14 -14.96
N TYR A 158 16.11 36.82 -14.61
CA TYR A 158 16.08 38.20 -14.14
C TYR A 158 15.42 39.16 -15.15
N ALA A 159 15.84 39.10 -16.42
CA ALA A 159 15.25 39.92 -17.47
C ALA A 159 13.75 39.65 -17.66
N GLN A 160 13.32 38.38 -17.58
CA GLN A 160 11.89 38.03 -17.73
C GLN A 160 11.02 38.45 -16.54
N ILE A 161 11.56 38.51 -15.32
CA ILE A 161 10.84 38.94 -14.12
C ILE A 161 10.44 40.42 -14.22
N HIS A 162 11.35 41.28 -14.70
CA HIS A 162 11.12 42.73 -14.78
C HIS A 162 10.62 43.21 -16.14
N GLY A 163 10.79 42.40 -17.19
CA GLY A 163 10.44 42.75 -18.56
C GLY A 163 11.52 43.56 -19.29
N TYR A 164 12.80 43.33 -18.95
CA TYR A 164 13.93 43.80 -19.76
C TYR A 164 14.10 42.92 -21.00
N ASP A 165 14.74 43.46 -22.03
CA ASP A 165 15.21 42.65 -23.14
C ASP A 165 16.43 41.80 -22.69
N TYR A 166 16.58 40.60 -23.24
CA TYR A 166 17.74 39.73 -23.00
C TYR A 166 18.38 39.28 -24.31
N ARG A 167 19.72 39.28 -24.40
CA ARG A 167 20.46 38.69 -25.53
C ARG A 167 21.71 37.94 -25.04
N PHE A 168 21.94 36.77 -25.61
CA PHE A 168 23.27 36.16 -25.63
C PHE A 168 23.95 36.49 -26.97
N ILE A 169 25.20 36.97 -26.91
CA ILE A 169 26.03 37.29 -28.06
C ILE A 169 27.28 36.40 -28.02
N ASN A 170 27.43 35.55 -29.03
CA ASN A 170 28.66 34.77 -29.17
C ASN A 170 29.78 35.67 -29.73
N ALA A 171 30.81 35.89 -28.93
CA ALA A 171 31.97 36.69 -29.31
C ALA A 171 32.82 35.97 -30.37
N HIS A 172 33.33 36.73 -31.33
CA HIS A 172 34.30 36.27 -32.32
C HIS A 172 35.73 36.60 -31.86
N ASP A 173 36.71 35.89 -32.43
CA ASP A 173 38.13 36.17 -32.21
C ASP A 173 38.53 37.47 -32.93
N MET A 174 39.31 38.32 -32.27
CA MET A 174 39.72 39.64 -32.78
C MET A 174 41.23 39.64 -33.06
N GLU A 175 41.60 39.45 -34.33
CA GLU A 175 42.99 39.22 -34.73
C GLU A 175 43.96 40.28 -34.16
N GLY A 176 44.93 39.79 -33.37
CA GLY A 176 45.95 40.63 -32.74
C GLY A 176 45.59 41.21 -31.38
N MET A 177 44.37 41.00 -30.86
CA MET A 177 43.89 41.42 -29.55
C MET A 177 43.37 40.24 -28.72
N HIS A 178 43.17 40.43 -27.41
CA HIS A 178 42.48 39.44 -26.58
C HIS A 178 40.95 39.50 -26.78
N ASN A 179 40.27 38.36 -26.76
CA ASN A 179 38.84 38.24 -27.12
C ASN A 179 37.88 39.06 -26.25
N THR A 180 38.29 39.50 -25.06
CA THR A 180 37.49 40.40 -24.20
C THR A 180 37.37 41.83 -24.76
N TRP A 181 38.27 42.24 -25.67
CA TRP A 181 38.19 43.54 -26.37
C TRP A 181 36.94 43.70 -27.24
N VAL A 182 36.19 42.62 -27.50
CA VAL A 182 34.88 42.67 -28.16
C VAL A 182 33.84 43.47 -27.36
N LYS A 183 33.97 43.55 -26.02
CA LYS A 183 33.00 44.18 -25.11
C LYS A 183 32.62 45.61 -25.52
N PRO A 184 33.56 46.59 -25.64
CA PRO A 184 33.21 47.96 -26.03
C PRO A 184 32.64 48.10 -27.45
N HIS A 185 33.03 47.24 -28.41
CA HIS A 185 32.41 47.23 -29.75
C HIS A 185 30.95 46.77 -29.72
N VAL A 186 30.62 45.80 -28.86
CA VAL A 186 29.25 45.29 -28.68
C VAL A 186 28.39 46.30 -27.91
N LEU A 187 28.91 46.92 -26.85
CA LEU A 187 28.21 47.98 -26.11
C LEU A 187 27.84 49.15 -27.04
N ASP A 188 28.79 49.65 -27.84
CA ASP A 188 28.57 50.68 -28.86
C ASP A 188 27.41 50.34 -29.82
N ALA A 189 27.39 49.11 -30.34
CA ALA A 189 26.39 48.65 -31.29
C ALA A 189 24.98 48.47 -30.68
N LEU A 190 24.91 48.21 -29.37
CA LEU A 190 23.67 47.99 -28.63
C LEU A 190 23.06 49.29 -28.08
N LEU A 191 23.88 50.22 -27.59
CA LEU A 191 23.43 51.53 -27.08
C LEU A 191 22.78 52.40 -28.16
N LYS A 192 23.03 52.09 -29.44
CA LYS A 192 22.32 52.67 -30.60
C LYS A 192 20.86 52.19 -30.74
N LYS A 193 20.38 51.32 -29.83
CA LYS A 193 19.03 50.73 -29.81
C LYS A 193 18.39 50.71 -28.43
N TYR A 194 19.18 50.58 -27.36
CA TYR A 194 18.73 50.51 -25.98
C TYR A 194 19.27 51.71 -25.19
N LYS A 195 18.48 52.22 -24.24
CA LYS A 195 18.87 53.31 -23.35
C LYS A 195 19.90 52.86 -22.33
N PHE A 196 19.77 51.62 -21.85
CA PHE A 196 20.76 50.96 -21.03
C PHE A 196 21.15 49.60 -21.62
N VAL A 197 22.44 49.29 -21.53
CA VAL A 197 22.98 47.96 -21.80
C VAL A 197 23.72 47.51 -20.54
N VAL A 198 23.23 46.44 -19.92
CA VAL A 198 23.76 45.84 -18.70
C VAL A 198 24.45 44.54 -19.10
N PHE A 199 25.77 44.61 -19.21
CA PHE A 199 26.63 43.47 -19.47
C PHE A 199 26.98 42.73 -18.16
N ILE A 200 26.94 41.40 -18.20
CA ILE A 200 27.35 40.53 -17.09
C ILE A 200 28.18 39.35 -17.66
N ASP A 201 29.34 39.04 -17.05
CA ASP A 201 30.19 37.89 -17.43
C ASP A 201 29.54 36.55 -17.05
N ALA A 202 29.84 35.49 -17.81
CA ALA A 202 29.20 34.16 -17.66
C ALA A 202 29.61 33.36 -16.41
N ASP A 203 30.47 33.91 -15.54
CA ASP A 203 30.75 33.42 -14.19
C ASP A 203 30.27 34.37 -13.07
N ALA A 204 29.50 35.40 -13.42
CA ALA A 204 28.70 36.14 -12.47
C ALA A 204 27.25 35.62 -12.39
N THR A 205 26.52 36.01 -11.34
CA THR A 205 25.10 35.71 -11.10
C THR A 205 24.44 36.80 -10.27
N ILE A 206 23.17 37.08 -10.52
CA ILE A 206 22.32 37.98 -9.74
C ILE A 206 21.70 37.19 -8.57
N SER A 207 21.84 37.71 -7.35
CA SER A 207 21.41 37.04 -6.11
C SER A 207 19.95 37.32 -5.72
N HIS A 208 19.45 38.49 -6.09
CA HIS A 208 18.15 39.04 -5.67
C HIS A 208 17.32 39.34 -6.92
N LEU A 209 16.64 38.32 -7.45
CA LEU A 209 16.00 38.41 -8.77
C LEU A 209 14.76 39.32 -8.75
N GLU A 210 14.14 39.46 -7.58
CA GLU A 210 13.01 40.33 -7.28
C GLU A 210 13.35 41.83 -7.23
N VAL A 211 14.63 42.21 -7.11
CA VAL A 211 15.06 43.62 -7.05
C VAL A 211 15.28 44.17 -8.48
N PRO A 212 14.57 45.22 -8.92
CA PRO A 212 14.76 45.79 -10.26
C PRO A 212 16.10 46.52 -10.39
N ILE A 213 16.63 46.60 -11.61
CA ILE A 213 17.97 47.13 -11.86
C ILE A 213 17.98 48.66 -11.72
N GLU A 214 16.84 49.30 -11.95
CA GLU A 214 16.61 50.73 -11.70
C GLU A 214 16.70 51.08 -10.19
N TRP A 215 16.32 50.17 -9.29
CA TRP A 215 16.57 50.35 -7.85
C TRP A 215 18.07 50.27 -7.53
N LEU A 216 18.78 49.35 -8.19
CA LEU A 216 20.24 49.25 -8.07
C LEU A 216 20.96 50.46 -8.69
N PHE A 217 20.41 51.07 -9.74
CA PHE A 217 20.88 52.36 -10.26
C PHE A 217 20.75 53.46 -9.19
N ASN A 218 19.60 53.55 -8.50
CA ASN A 218 19.40 54.48 -7.37
C ASN A 218 20.37 54.21 -6.20
N ARG A 219 20.66 52.94 -5.89
CA ARG A 219 21.62 52.56 -4.84
C ARG A 219 23.07 52.88 -5.20
N TRP A 220 23.48 52.63 -6.43
CA TRP A 220 24.85 52.92 -6.89
C TRP A 220 25.05 54.39 -7.25
N GLY A 221 23.96 55.14 -7.42
CA GLY A 221 23.94 56.55 -7.82
C GLY A 221 24.27 56.75 -9.29
N ILE A 222 23.72 55.87 -10.13
CA ILE A 222 23.72 56.01 -11.58
C ILE A 222 22.62 57.01 -11.91
N THR A 223 23.00 58.19 -12.38
CA THR A 223 22.11 59.31 -12.70
C THR A 223 21.75 59.29 -14.19
N PRO A 224 20.73 60.03 -14.65
CA PRO A 224 20.48 60.25 -16.09
C PRO A 224 21.67 60.83 -16.85
N GLU A 225 22.66 61.41 -16.15
CA GLU A 225 23.90 61.98 -16.66
C GLU A 225 25.12 61.02 -16.58
N THR A 226 24.95 59.77 -16.14
CA THR A 226 26.04 58.81 -15.97
C THR A 226 26.23 57.92 -17.22
N SER A 227 27.36 58.04 -17.94
CA SER A 227 27.66 57.16 -19.07
C SER A 227 27.82 55.69 -18.70
N ILE A 228 28.65 55.37 -17.69
CA ILE A 228 29.02 53.98 -17.36
C ILE A 228 29.09 53.78 -15.84
N ALA A 229 28.67 52.61 -15.37
CA ALA A 229 28.98 52.12 -14.03
C ALA A 229 29.60 50.73 -14.07
N MET A 230 30.64 50.53 -13.24
CA MET A 230 31.38 49.26 -13.09
C MET A 230 31.85 49.12 -11.63
N PRO A 231 31.95 47.89 -11.09
CA PRO A 231 32.38 47.68 -9.72
C PRO A 231 33.88 47.76 -9.53
N PHE A 232 34.33 48.20 -8.35
CA PHE A 232 35.72 48.03 -7.93
C PHE A 232 36.09 46.55 -7.92
N ASP A 233 37.23 46.20 -8.53
CA ASP A 233 37.78 44.86 -8.43
C ASP A 233 38.26 44.56 -7.00
N THR A 234 38.33 43.28 -6.72
CA THR A 234 38.95 42.68 -5.55
C THR A 234 40.41 43.07 -5.42
N ARG A 235 40.87 43.39 -4.21
CA ARG A 235 42.29 43.65 -3.90
C ARG A 235 43.02 42.30 -3.74
N GLN A 236 43.99 42.05 -4.61
CA GLN A 236 44.74 40.80 -4.72
C GLN A 236 46.24 41.07 -4.60
N THR A 237 46.94 40.20 -3.87
CA THR A 237 48.40 40.17 -3.84
C THR A 237 48.90 39.15 -4.86
N LEU A 238 49.45 39.60 -5.99
CA LEU A 238 49.89 38.73 -7.09
C LEU A 238 51.42 38.75 -7.19
N ASN A 239 52.05 37.58 -7.15
CA ASN A 239 53.51 37.40 -7.20
C ASN A 239 54.33 38.21 -6.15
N GLY A 240 53.68 38.67 -5.08
CA GLY A 240 54.28 39.51 -4.03
C GLY A 240 53.97 41.01 -4.16
N ASP A 241 53.27 41.43 -5.22
CA ASP A 241 52.78 42.81 -5.38
C ASP A 241 51.36 42.94 -4.79
N GLU A 242 51.21 43.76 -3.75
CA GLU A 242 49.94 44.08 -3.08
C GLU A 242 49.10 45.16 -3.80
N HIS A 243 49.68 45.80 -4.81
CA HIS A 243 49.06 46.82 -5.66
C HIS A 243 48.64 46.29 -7.03
N ALA A 244 48.76 44.98 -7.27
CA ALA A 244 48.46 44.37 -8.57
C ALA A 244 47.01 44.63 -9.08
N SER A 245 46.04 44.86 -8.18
CA SER A 245 44.67 45.26 -8.52
C SER A 245 44.48 46.77 -8.79
N GLU A 246 45.44 47.62 -8.44
CA GLU A 246 45.37 49.09 -8.60
C GLU A 246 45.87 49.56 -9.97
N ASP A 247 45.53 50.80 -10.32
CA ASP A 247 46.12 51.54 -11.44
C ASP A 247 47.42 52.26 -11.04
N SER A 248 48.09 52.89 -12.00
CA SER A 248 49.29 53.71 -11.80
C SER A 248 49.11 54.91 -10.85
N ARG A 249 47.89 55.20 -10.40
CA ARG A 249 47.54 56.28 -9.47
C ARG A 249 47.11 55.77 -8.09
N GLY A 250 47.28 54.46 -7.83
CA GLY A 250 46.97 53.83 -6.54
C GLY A 250 45.47 53.58 -6.31
N LYS A 251 44.64 53.61 -7.37
CA LYS A 251 43.19 53.42 -7.26
C LYS A 251 42.81 52.06 -7.84
N LEU A 252 42.05 51.25 -7.07
CA LEU A 252 41.56 49.94 -7.52
C LEU A 252 40.93 50.02 -8.91
N ALA A 253 41.26 49.04 -9.76
CA ALA A 253 40.68 48.91 -11.09
C ALA A 253 39.15 48.70 -11.03
N LEU A 254 38.45 49.09 -12.09
CA LEU A 254 37.03 48.79 -12.26
C LEU A 254 36.89 47.51 -13.08
N ASN A 255 36.19 46.52 -12.56
CA ASN A 255 36.09 45.18 -13.12
C ASN A 255 35.10 45.13 -14.30
N THR A 256 35.53 44.58 -15.44
CA THR A 256 34.76 44.56 -16.70
C THR A 256 33.81 43.36 -16.82
N GLY A 257 33.60 42.60 -15.73
CA GLY A 257 32.62 41.52 -15.66
C GLY A 257 31.21 41.95 -15.26
N VAL A 258 31.03 43.21 -14.86
CA VAL A 258 29.72 43.86 -14.78
C VAL A 258 29.88 45.27 -15.35
N VAL A 259 29.23 45.57 -16.48
CA VAL A 259 29.28 46.89 -17.12
C VAL A 259 27.88 47.38 -17.43
N ILE A 260 27.46 48.44 -16.75
CA ILE A 260 26.21 49.15 -17.03
C ILE A 260 26.59 50.36 -17.86
N ALA A 261 26.06 50.48 -19.08
CA ALA A 261 26.29 51.63 -19.95
C ALA A 261 24.96 52.29 -20.33
N GLN A 262 24.93 53.62 -20.36
CA GLN A 262 23.78 54.43 -20.75
C GLN A 262 24.02 55.10 -22.11
N SER A 263 22.98 55.18 -22.95
CA SER A 263 23.04 55.83 -24.26
C SER A 263 23.00 57.35 -24.13
N LEU A 264 24.17 57.95 -23.93
CA LEU A 264 24.43 59.39 -23.90
C LEU A 264 25.49 59.73 -24.95
N PRO A 265 25.52 60.96 -25.52
CA PRO A 265 26.48 61.33 -26.56
C PRO A 265 27.93 61.06 -26.17
N HIS A 266 28.32 61.47 -24.96
CA HIS A 266 29.66 61.29 -24.42
C HIS A 266 29.99 59.82 -24.02
N THR A 267 28.99 58.93 -23.92
CA THR A 267 29.25 57.48 -23.79
C THR A 267 29.87 56.94 -25.07
N PHE A 268 29.45 57.43 -26.24
CA PHE A 268 30.01 56.98 -27.52
C PHE A 268 31.45 57.46 -27.70
N ASP A 269 31.75 58.72 -27.38
CA ASP A 269 33.14 59.24 -27.37
C ASP A 269 34.06 58.44 -26.43
N MET A 270 33.54 58.01 -25.27
CA MET A 270 34.25 57.17 -24.31
C MET A 270 34.44 55.74 -24.82
N LEU A 271 33.44 55.16 -25.46
CA LEU A 271 33.54 53.84 -26.09
C LEU A 271 34.50 53.86 -27.28
N ASP A 272 34.52 54.93 -28.09
CA ASP A 272 35.52 55.12 -29.15
C ASP A 272 36.93 55.18 -28.55
N ALA A 273 37.17 55.99 -27.53
CA ALA A 273 38.46 56.03 -26.81
C ALA A 273 38.88 54.66 -26.24
N TRP A 274 37.91 53.86 -25.75
CA TRP A 274 38.17 52.51 -25.25
C TRP A 274 38.51 51.53 -26.39
N LYS A 275 37.72 51.51 -27.48
CA LYS A 275 37.98 50.73 -28.71
C LYS A 275 39.33 51.09 -29.35
N GLU A 276 39.77 52.34 -29.25
CA GLU A 276 41.04 52.82 -29.81
C GLU A 276 42.27 52.49 -28.96
N CYS A 277 42.15 52.22 -27.65
CA CYS A 277 43.30 51.96 -26.77
C CYS A 277 44.32 50.94 -27.33
N PRO A 278 43.91 49.74 -27.84
CA PRO A 278 44.81 48.75 -28.41
C PRO A 278 45.66 49.24 -29.59
N THR A 279 45.24 50.30 -30.28
CA THR A 279 45.99 50.85 -31.42
C THR A 279 47.25 51.60 -30.98
N GLY A 280 47.19 52.24 -29.79
CA GLY A 280 48.17 53.20 -29.29
C GLY A 280 48.01 54.63 -29.83
N VAL A 281 46.98 54.94 -30.63
CA VAL A 281 46.82 56.25 -31.29
C VAL A 281 46.47 57.36 -30.29
N ARG A 282 45.45 57.15 -29.44
CA ARG A 282 45.00 58.12 -28.43
C ARG A 282 45.82 58.07 -27.14
N TYR A 283 46.29 56.87 -26.77
CA TYR A 283 47.07 56.61 -25.56
C TYR A 283 48.24 55.67 -25.91
N PRO A 284 49.48 56.17 -26.10
CA PRO A 284 50.60 55.35 -26.59
C PRO A 284 50.85 54.09 -25.75
N ASP A 285 50.89 54.23 -24.43
CA ASP A 285 51.16 53.15 -23.48
C ASP A 285 49.94 52.26 -23.16
N CYS A 286 48.80 52.49 -23.82
CA CYS A 286 47.60 51.65 -23.71
C CYS A 286 47.67 50.44 -24.64
N LYS A 287 48.47 50.53 -25.72
CA LYS A 287 48.67 49.47 -26.72
C LYS A 287 49.07 48.11 -26.14
N ARG A 288 49.79 48.10 -25.02
CA ARG A 288 50.21 46.86 -24.34
C ARG A 288 49.03 46.01 -23.85
N TRP A 289 47.95 46.66 -23.42
CA TRP A 289 46.72 46.01 -22.95
C TRP A 289 45.94 45.28 -24.06
N ALA A 290 46.32 45.45 -25.33
CA ALA A 290 45.87 44.56 -26.41
C ALA A 290 46.16 43.08 -26.12
N LYS A 291 47.24 42.77 -25.37
CA LYS A 291 47.71 41.41 -25.07
C LYS A 291 48.17 41.17 -23.62
N GLU A 292 48.55 42.20 -22.86
CA GLU A 292 48.91 42.06 -21.43
C GLU A 292 47.68 41.73 -20.57
N TRP A 293 47.81 40.78 -19.64
CA TRP A 293 46.74 40.24 -18.79
C TRP A 293 46.00 41.33 -18.00
N SER A 294 44.69 41.13 -17.78
CA SER A 294 43.72 42.15 -17.32
C SER A 294 43.41 43.25 -18.37
N HIS A 295 44.02 43.20 -19.56
CA HIS A 295 43.45 43.63 -20.85
C HIS A 295 42.62 44.94 -20.81
N GLU A 296 41.36 44.90 -21.26
CA GLU A 296 40.49 46.06 -21.40
C GLU A 296 40.10 46.69 -20.05
N GLN A 297 40.21 45.93 -18.95
CA GLN A 297 39.92 46.35 -17.58
C GLN A 297 40.96 47.35 -17.05
N LYS A 298 42.26 47.02 -17.21
CA LYS A 298 43.35 47.95 -16.86
C LYS A 298 43.37 49.14 -17.81
N ALA A 299 43.18 48.93 -19.11
CA ALA A 299 43.06 50.00 -20.08
C ALA A 299 41.98 51.04 -19.72
N PHE A 300 40.79 50.58 -19.29
CA PHE A 300 39.75 51.49 -18.83
C PHE A 300 40.17 52.23 -17.55
N SER A 301 40.71 51.49 -16.58
CA SER A 301 41.02 52.02 -15.24
C SER A 301 42.16 53.05 -15.22
N GLU A 302 43.17 52.88 -16.08
CA GLU A 302 44.37 53.73 -16.19
C GLU A 302 44.16 55.03 -16.97
N TYR A 303 43.35 54.98 -18.04
CA TYR A 303 43.22 56.07 -19.00
C TYR A 303 41.78 56.59 -19.09
N ILE A 304 40.86 55.73 -19.56
CA ILE A 304 39.46 56.12 -19.86
C ILE A 304 38.75 56.68 -18.63
N ARG A 305 39.00 56.07 -17.45
CA ARG A 305 38.46 56.53 -16.16
C ARG A 305 38.78 57.99 -15.85
N TYR A 306 39.97 58.47 -16.18
CA TYR A 306 40.40 59.82 -15.80
C TYR A 306 40.04 60.87 -16.85
N ASP A 307 40.19 60.54 -18.13
CA ASP A 307 39.82 61.42 -19.23
C ASP A 307 38.31 61.72 -19.26
N PHE A 308 37.48 60.73 -18.95
CA PHE A 308 36.03 60.84 -19.07
C PHE A 308 35.29 61.04 -17.74
N ASN A 309 35.97 61.03 -16.58
CA ASN A 309 35.34 61.30 -15.27
C ASN A 309 36.06 62.34 -14.40
N PRO A 310 36.42 63.54 -14.93
CA PRO A 310 37.12 64.57 -14.16
C PRO A 310 36.33 65.07 -12.94
N ASN A 311 34.99 64.98 -12.99
CA ASN A 311 34.08 65.46 -11.94
C ASN A 311 33.48 64.34 -11.06
N GLY A 312 33.81 63.07 -11.31
CA GLY A 312 33.31 61.92 -10.54
C GLY A 312 31.89 61.42 -10.87
N THR A 313 31.09 62.14 -11.68
CA THR A 313 29.67 61.83 -11.95
C THR A 313 29.40 60.97 -13.19
N ASN A 314 30.30 60.97 -14.17
CA ASN A 314 30.09 60.33 -15.47
C ASN A 314 30.43 58.82 -15.46
N ILE A 315 31.39 58.43 -14.63
CA ILE A 315 31.71 57.02 -14.37
C ILE A 315 31.44 56.72 -12.90
N VAL A 316 30.46 55.86 -12.63
CA VAL A 316 30.05 55.49 -11.27
C VAL A 316 30.73 54.19 -10.85
N GLU A 317 31.43 54.24 -9.73
CA GLU A 317 32.22 53.12 -9.21
C GLU A 317 31.37 52.32 -8.20
N ILE A 318 30.88 51.16 -8.60
CA ILE A 318 30.00 50.32 -7.78
C ILE A 318 30.83 49.69 -6.64
N PRO A 319 30.34 49.66 -5.38
CA PRO A 319 31.06 49.02 -4.28
C PRO A 319 31.32 47.54 -4.60
N CYS A 320 32.57 47.07 -4.41
CA CYS A 320 32.90 45.67 -4.68
C CYS A 320 32.01 44.70 -3.88
N ASN A 321 31.53 45.11 -2.71
CA ASN A 321 30.67 44.29 -1.85
C ASN A 321 29.28 44.02 -2.45
N ASP A 322 28.82 44.88 -3.35
CA ASP A 322 27.52 44.79 -4.01
C ASP A 322 27.59 43.92 -5.26
N ALA A 323 28.64 44.05 -6.08
CA ALA A 323 28.70 43.46 -7.42
C ALA A 323 30.01 42.71 -7.77
N MET A 324 30.87 42.40 -6.79
CA MET A 324 32.07 41.58 -6.97
C MET A 324 32.27 40.55 -5.87
N GLY A 325 32.90 39.43 -6.22
CA GLY A 325 33.21 38.35 -5.29
C GLY A 325 32.00 37.50 -4.91
N TYR A 326 32.13 36.71 -3.84
CA TYR A 326 31.11 35.79 -3.36
C TYR A 326 31.34 35.41 -1.88
N PRO A 327 30.33 34.88 -1.16
CA PRO A 327 30.51 34.40 0.21
C PRO A 327 31.51 33.25 0.27
N GLY A 328 32.63 33.45 0.98
CA GLY A 328 33.76 32.51 1.05
C GLY A 328 35.01 32.94 0.26
N LEU A 329 34.97 34.02 -0.54
CA LEU A 329 36.12 34.50 -1.32
C LEU A 329 37.39 34.72 -0.46
N THR A 330 37.23 35.16 0.79
CA THR A 330 38.32 35.41 1.75
C THR A 330 39.01 34.15 2.28
N GLU A 331 38.59 32.95 1.87
CA GLU A 331 39.32 31.70 2.12
C GLU A 331 40.64 31.65 1.30
N HIS A 332 40.73 32.41 0.21
CA HIS A 332 41.95 32.61 -0.58
C HIS A 332 42.84 33.68 0.08
N THR A 333 43.92 33.26 0.74
CA THR A 333 44.77 34.13 1.58
C THR A 333 45.50 35.26 0.85
N TRP A 334 45.46 35.28 -0.48
CA TRP A 334 46.03 36.32 -1.34
C TRP A 334 44.99 37.37 -1.78
N ILE A 335 43.75 37.29 -1.29
CA ILE A 335 42.68 38.26 -1.55
C ILE A 335 42.36 38.97 -0.24
N THR A 336 42.66 40.27 -0.16
CA THR A 336 42.52 41.06 1.06
C THR A 336 41.18 41.79 1.15
N SER A 337 40.50 41.98 0.02
CA SER A 337 39.18 42.63 -0.05
C SER A 337 38.03 41.68 0.31
N LYS A 338 37.21 42.05 1.30
CA LYS A 338 36.05 41.27 1.78
C LYS A 338 34.78 41.47 0.92
N CYS A 339 34.92 41.41 -0.41
CA CYS A 339 33.81 41.59 -1.35
C CYS A 339 32.92 40.34 -1.39
N THR A 340 31.65 40.44 -1.00
CA THR A 340 30.77 39.26 -0.89
C THR A 340 29.77 39.07 -2.03
N GLY A 341 29.66 40.01 -2.98
CA GLY A 341 28.68 39.98 -4.06
C GLY A 341 27.23 39.91 -3.55
N GLN A 342 26.73 41.00 -2.96
CA GLN A 342 25.38 41.00 -2.37
C GLN A 342 24.29 40.96 -3.45
N PHE A 343 24.37 41.82 -4.46
CA PHE A 343 23.40 41.86 -5.56
C PHE A 343 23.89 41.07 -6.77
N ILE A 344 25.17 41.22 -7.14
CA ILE A 344 25.81 40.42 -8.20
C ILE A 344 27.03 39.71 -7.59
N ARG A 345 27.06 38.37 -7.68
CA ARG A 345 28.21 37.54 -7.27
C ARG A 345 29.04 37.25 -8.49
N HIS A 346 30.34 37.56 -8.44
CA HIS A 346 31.28 37.26 -9.52
C HIS A 346 32.23 36.14 -9.07
N HIS A 347 32.06 34.94 -9.62
CA HIS A 347 32.77 33.73 -9.21
C HIS A 347 34.11 33.55 -9.96
N THR A 348 34.93 34.60 -9.98
CA THR A 348 36.21 34.68 -10.71
C THR A 348 37.13 33.47 -10.53
N ILE A 349 37.12 32.87 -9.34
CA ILE A 349 37.96 31.73 -8.93
C ILE A 349 37.14 30.44 -8.83
N ASP A 350 36.23 30.34 -7.85
CA ASP A 350 35.35 29.17 -7.70
C ASP A 350 34.19 29.18 -8.70
N LYS A 351 34.52 29.24 -10.00
CA LYS A 351 33.59 29.23 -11.15
C LYS A 351 32.53 28.11 -11.11
N GLN A 352 32.79 27.04 -10.34
CA GLN A 352 31.82 25.98 -10.10
C GLN A 352 30.58 26.43 -9.28
N ARG A 353 30.72 27.46 -8.44
CA ARG A 353 29.67 28.01 -7.57
C ARG A 353 28.56 28.75 -8.33
N THR A 354 28.80 29.18 -9.58
CA THR A 354 27.79 29.83 -10.45
C THR A 354 26.47 29.05 -10.52
N LYS A 355 26.55 27.70 -10.59
CA LYS A 355 25.38 26.81 -10.49
C LYS A 355 24.65 26.94 -9.13
N GLN A 356 25.40 26.91 -8.03
CA GLN A 356 24.83 26.99 -6.68
C GLN A 356 24.21 28.36 -6.38
N SER A 357 24.84 29.45 -6.83
CA SER A 357 24.27 30.80 -6.72
C SER A 357 23.01 30.97 -7.57
N THR A 358 23.01 30.42 -8.80
CA THR A 358 21.81 30.40 -9.66
C THR A 358 20.67 29.64 -9.00
N GLU A 359 20.94 28.44 -8.49
CA GLU A 359 19.95 27.59 -7.81
C GLU A 359 19.39 28.29 -6.56
N ALA A 360 20.25 28.89 -5.74
CA ALA A 360 19.84 29.63 -4.55
C ALA A 360 18.98 30.86 -4.89
N ALA A 361 19.39 31.68 -5.86
CA ALA A 361 18.64 32.88 -6.26
C ALA A 361 17.25 32.52 -6.83
N MET A 362 17.18 31.55 -7.74
CA MET A 362 15.92 31.10 -8.33
C MET A 362 14.99 30.45 -7.30
N MET A 363 15.52 29.67 -6.36
CA MET A 363 14.73 29.06 -5.29
C MET A 363 14.29 30.06 -4.23
N GLN A 364 15.08 31.10 -3.94
CA GLN A 364 14.70 32.16 -3.00
C GLN A 364 13.49 32.94 -3.51
N SER A 365 13.57 33.55 -4.70
CA SER A 365 12.45 34.34 -5.24
C SER A 365 11.19 33.49 -5.48
N LEU A 366 11.32 32.19 -5.80
CA LEU A 366 10.17 31.27 -5.84
C LEU A 366 9.59 30.99 -4.44
N THR A 367 10.45 30.90 -3.42
CA THR A 367 10.02 30.71 -2.02
C THR A 367 9.28 31.95 -1.51
N ASP A 368 9.74 33.16 -1.84
CA ASP A 368 9.07 34.41 -1.44
C ASP A 368 7.69 34.56 -2.09
N LEU A 369 7.56 34.16 -3.35
CA LEU A 369 6.26 34.10 -4.06
C LEU A 369 5.29 33.12 -3.39
N LEU A 370 5.76 31.91 -3.07
CA LEU A 370 4.97 30.91 -2.35
C LEU A 370 4.65 31.37 -0.92
N HIS A 371 5.56 32.09 -0.26
CA HIS A 371 5.35 32.66 1.07
C HIS A 371 4.26 33.73 1.04
N GLN A 372 4.32 34.67 0.09
CA GLN A 372 3.29 35.69 -0.08
C GLN A 372 1.91 35.08 -0.39
N GLU A 373 1.83 34.10 -1.30
CA GLU A 373 0.56 33.43 -1.63
C GLU A 373 -0.03 32.69 -0.41
N LEU A 374 0.80 31.94 0.33
CA LEU A 374 0.37 31.22 1.53
C LEU A 374 0.07 32.14 2.72
N HIS A 375 0.70 33.31 2.82
CA HIS A 375 0.47 34.30 3.87
C HIS A 375 -0.70 35.24 3.55
N GLY A 376 -0.86 35.67 2.30
CA GLY A 376 -2.03 36.40 1.83
C GLY A 376 -3.32 35.58 1.94
N LYS A 377 -3.21 34.25 1.82
CA LYS A 377 -4.29 33.28 2.10
C LYS A 377 -4.13 32.58 3.45
N ARG A 378 -3.44 33.20 4.41
CA ARG A 378 -3.18 32.61 5.73
C ARG A 378 -4.46 32.15 6.41
N ASP A 379 -5.50 32.97 6.47
CA ASP A 379 -6.75 32.57 7.13
C ASP A 379 -7.55 31.48 6.37
N THR A 380 -7.14 31.15 5.14
CA THR A 380 -7.66 30.02 4.36
C THR A 380 -6.86 28.73 4.60
N TYR A 381 -5.55 28.82 4.83
CA TYR A 381 -4.63 27.66 4.92
C TYR A 381 -4.04 27.38 6.32
N PHE A 382 -4.12 28.35 7.24
CA PHE A 382 -3.54 28.33 8.58
C PHE A 382 -4.62 28.69 9.62
N VAL A 383 -5.26 27.68 10.20
CA VAL A 383 -6.32 27.88 11.21
C VAL A 383 -5.70 27.91 12.61
N LYS A 384 -5.81 29.06 13.29
CA LYS A 384 -5.33 29.26 14.66
C LYS A 384 -6.44 28.96 15.67
N GLU A 385 -6.36 27.82 16.38
CA GLU A 385 -7.38 27.44 17.37
C GLU A 385 -7.38 28.41 18.57
N SER A 386 -8.53 29.01 18.87
CA SER A 386 -8.72 29.91 20.01
C SER A 386 -9.49 29.21 21.14
N LYS A 387 -9.15 29.48 22.40
CA LYS A 387 -9.70 28.75 23.55
C LYS A 387 -11.21 28.98 23.81
N GLU A 388 -11.80 30.02 23.23
CA GLU A 388 -13.25 30.28 23.29
C GLU A 388 -13.97 29.94 21.98
N SER A 389 -13.25 29.75 20.86
CA SER A 389 -13.79 29.09 19.66
C SER A 389 -13.66 27.57 19.75
N LYS A 390 -14.17 26.96 20.84
CA LYS A 390 -14.33 25.50 21.00
C LYS A 390 -15.46 24.93 20.13
N LYS A 391 -15.46 25.30 18.85
CA LYS A 391 -15.94 24.46 17.74
C LYS A 391 -14.75 24.07 16.87
N THR A 392 -13.79 23.42 17.52
CA THR A 392 -12.87 22.51 16.85
C THR A 392 -13.69 21.64 15.88
N ARG A 393 -13.14 21.39 14.69
CA ARG A 393 -13.72 20.46 13.72
C ARG A 393 -12.79 19.24 13.65
N THR A 394 -12.57 18.48 14.73
CA THR A 394 -13.61 17.77 15.53
C THR A 394 -14.88 17.54 14.73
N ILE A 395 -14.67 16.92 13.57
CA ILE A 395 -15.40 15.71 13.24
C ILE A 395 -14.77 14.61 14.15
N MET A 396 -15.07 14.53 15.46
CA MET A 396 -16.32 13.88 15.92
C MET A 396 -17.35 13.94 14.82
N ALA A 397 -17.33 12.91 13.98
CA ALA A 397 -18.56 12.55 13.32
C ALA A 397 -19.58 12.44 14.45
N GLU A 398 -20.70 13.14 14.26
CA GLU A 398 -21.94 12.79 14.92
C GLU A 398 -22.31 11.43 14.31
N LEU A 399 -21.61 10.40 14.81
CA LEU A 399 -21.88 8.99 14.58
C LEU A 399 -23.32 8.85 15.01
N ALA A 400 -24.20 8.78 14.00
CA ALA A 400 -25.62 8.71 14.21
C ALA A 400 -25.92 7.58 15.22
N PRO A 401 -26.96 7.72 16.06
CA PRO A 401 -27.41 6.59 16.86
C PRO A 401 -27.62 5.38 15.93
N LEU A 402 -27.33 4.17 16.42
CA LEU A 402 -27.48 2.95 15.63
C LEU A 402 -28.97 2.74 15.29
N GLU A 403 -29.37 3.18 14.10
CA GLU A 403 -30.69 2.89 13.55
C GLU A 403 -30.73 1.44 13.06
N HIS A 404 -31.72 0.68 13.54
CA HIS A 404 -31.97 -0.68 13.07
C HIS A 404 -32.59 -0.64 11.66
N THR A 405 -32.22 -1.55 10.78
CA THR A 405 -32.86 -1.65 9.46
C THR A 405 -34.31 -2.12 9.63
N PRO A 406 -35.31 -1.44 9.03
CA PRO A 406 -36.70 -1.86 9.12
C PRO A 406 -36.89 -3.32 8.65
N MET A 407 -37.65 -4.10 9.42
CA MET A 407 -37.82 -5.55 9.17
C MET A 407 -38.35 -5.84 7.75
N ASP A 408 -39.22 -4.98 7.24
CA ASP A 408 -39.82 -5.09 5.90
C ASP A 408 -38.80 -4.84 4.76
N ASP A 409 -37.71 -4.10 5.02
CA ASP A 409 -36.65 -3.80 4.03
C ASP A 409 -35.59 -4.91 3.93
N ILE A 410 -35.48 -5.79 4.93
CA ILE A 410 -34.45 -6.84 4.98
C ILE A 410 -34.60 -7.82 3.82
N ALA A 411 -35.80 -8.35 3.59
CA ALA A 411 -36.04 -9.34 2.53
C ALA A 411 -35.92 -8.74 1.10
N PRO A 412 -36.48 -7.55 0.79
CA PRO A 412 -36.20 -6.82 -0.46
C PRO A 412 -34.71 -6.57 -0.69
N THR A 413 -33.96 -6.16 0.34
CA THR A 413 -32.51 -5.91 0.23
C THR A 413 -31.75 -7.21 -0.07
N CYS A 414 -32.07 -8.31 0.61
CA CYS A 414 -31.50 -9.62 0.32
C CYS A 414 -31.83 -10.11 -1.10
N ALA A 415 -33.05 -9.84 -1.60
CA ALA A 415 -33.43 -10.15 -2.97
C ALA A 415 -32.67 -9.31 -4.01
N LYS A 416 -32.48 -8.00 -3.75
CA LYS A 416 -31.70 -7.07 -4.60
C LYS A 416 -30.25 -7.54 -4.74
N VAL A 417 -29.58 -7.84 -3.62
CA VAL A 417 -28.17 -8.28 -3.62
C VAL A 417 -28.02 -9.63 -4.35
N ARG A 418 -28.96 -10.57 -4.15
CA ARG A 418 -28.99 -11.84 -4.88
C ARG A 418 -29.20 -11.66 -6.39
N ALA A 419 -30.06 -10.72 -6.80
CA ALA A 419 -30.25 -10.40 -8.23
C ALA A 419 -28.97 -9.87 -8.89
N SER A 420 -28.16 -9.07 -8.18
CA SER A 420 -26.86 -8.60 -8.66
C SER A 420 -25.83 -9.71 -8.86
N PHE A 421 -25.85 -10.78 -8.04
CA PHE A 421 -25.03 -11.96 -8.30
C PHE A 421 -25.50 -12.71 -9.55
N LEU A 422 -26.82 -12.90 -9.68
CA LEU A 422 -27.43 -13.63 -10.80
C LEU A 422 -27.24 -12.91 -12.15
N SER A 423 -27.13 -11.58 -12.17
CA SER A 423 -26.74 -10.80 -13.37
C SER A 423 -25.27 -10.97 -13.78
N HIS A 424 -24.47 -11.67 -12.97
CA HIS A 424 -23.03 -11.87 -13.13
C HIS A 424 -22.16 -10.59 -13.04
N LYS A 425 -22.70 -9.48 -12.51
CA LYS A 425 -21.98 -8.19 -12.28
C LYS A 425 -20.63 -8.38 -11.57
N THR A 426 -20.55 -9.27 -10.58
CA THR A 426 -19.35 -9.55 -9.77
C THR A 426 -18.34 -10.53 -10.42
N LYS A 427 -18.68 -11.12 -11.57
CA LYS A 427 -17.95 -12.23 -12.17
C LYS A 427 -16.60 -11.84 -12.81
N PRO A 428 -16.45 -10.70 -13.52
CA PRO A 428 -15.16 -10.24 -14.06
C PRO A 428 -14.13 -10.00 -12.96
N LEU A 429 -12.84 -10.19 -13.25
CA LEU A 429 -11.77 -10.00 -12.25
C LEU A 429 -11.51 -8.51 -12.00
N GLU A 430 -11.70 -7.71 -13.03
CA GLU A 430 -11.51 -6.26 -13.11
C GLU A 430 -12.47 -5.53 -12.16
N TYR A 431 -13.70 -6.04 -12.03
CA TYR A 431 -14.69 -5.55 -11.07
C TYR A 431 -14.24 -5.82 -9.63
N ARG A 432 -13.86 -7.07 -9.30
CA ARG A 432 -13.40 -7.45 -7.95
C ARG A 432 -12.16 -6.65 -7.53
N ILE A 433 -11.16 -6.67 -8.41
CA ILE A 433 -10.29 -5.56 -8.81
C ILE A 433 -10.54 -4.20 -8.15
N GLN A 434 -11.47 -3.51 -8.78
CA GLN A 434 -11.92 -2.17 -8.47
C GLN A 434 -12.56 -2.10 -7.08
N GLN A 435 -13.45 -3.03 -6.71
CA GLN A 435 -14.14 -3.02 -5.41
C GLN A 435 -13.15 -3.18 -4.23
N LEU A 436 -12.15 -4.06 -4.35
CA LEU A 436 -11.06 -4.20 -3.36
C LEU A 436 -10.25 -2.90 -3.22
N ARG A 437 -9.95 -2.23 -4.34
CA ARG A 437 -9.25 -0.93 -4.33
C ARG A 437 -10.10 0.20 -3.78
N LYS A 438 -11.41 0.19 -4.01
CA LYS A 438 -12.33 1.15 -3.38
C LYS A 438 -12.45 0.91 -1.88
N LEU A 439 -12.51 -0.34 -1.42
CA LEU A 439 -12.56 -0.67 0.00
C LEU A 439 -11.29 -0.22 0.75
N TYR A 440 -10.12 -0.31 0.12
CA TYR A 440 -8.87 0.27 0.64
C TYR A 440 -9.00 1.78 0.91
N TRP A 441 -9.54 2.55 -0.04
CA TRP A 441 -9.81 3.98 0.16
C TRP A 441 -10.90 4.21 1.21
N GLY A 442 -11.95 3.37 1.22
CA GLY A 442 -12.97 3.38 2.28
C GLY A 442 -12.39 3.29 3.69
N PHE A 443 -11.38 2.43 3.91
CA PHE A 443 -10.62 2.39 5.17
C PHE A 443 -9.77 3.65 5.38
N LYS A 444 -9.04 4.10 4.37
CA LYS A 444 -8.07 5.20 4.52
C LYS A 444 -8.74 6.56 4.74
N ASP A 445 -9.83 6.82 4.03
CA ASP A 445 -10.57 8.08 4.07
C ASP A 445 -11.44 8.19 5.33
N ASN A 446 -11.71 7.07 6.01
CA ASN A 446 -12.44 6.98 7.28
C ASN A 446 -11.55 6.56 8.46
N GLU A 447 -10.22 6.73 8.37
CA GLU A 447 -9.27 6.26 9.39
C GLU A 447 -9.58 6.83 10.80
N GLU A 448 -9.84 8.14 10.90
CA GLU A 448 -10.20 8.80 12.17
C GLU A 448 -11.62 8.46 12.64
N LEU A 449 -12.55 8.19 11.71
CA LEU A 449 -13.90 7.71 12.05
C LEU A 449 -13.84 6.35 12.74
N ILE A 450 -12.99 5.45 12.23
CA ILE A 450 -12.78 4.12 12.83
C ILE A 450 -12.11 4.24 14.21
N LYS A 451 -11.08 5.09 14.34
CA LYS A 451 -10.42 5.36 15.64
C LYS A 451 -11.40 5.87 16.68
N GLU A 452 -12.20 6.88 16.36
CA GLU A 452 -13.21 7.44 17.27
C GLU A 452 -14.32 6.43 17.59
N ALA A 453 -14.78 5.65 16.62
CA ALA A 453 -15.79 4.62 16.83
C ALA A 453 -15.32 3.52 17.80
N CYS A 454 -14.16 2.91 17.55
CA CYS A 454 -13.60 1.88 18.43
C CYS A 454 -13.21 2.43 19.81
N LYS A 455 -12.84 3.71 19.89
CA LYS A 455 -12.61 4.40 21.17
C LYS A 455 -13.90 4.55 21.98
N ARG A 456 -15.04 4.85 21.35
CA ARG A 456 -16.34 4.93 22.05
C ARG A 456 -16.87 3.56 22.49
N ASP A 457 -16.76 2.55 21.62
CA ASP A 457 -17.34 1.22 21.88
C ASP A 457 -16.48 0.35 22.82
N LEU A 458 -15.17 0.54 22.85
CA LEU A 458 -14.21 -0.36 23.54
C LEU A 458 -13.14 0.38 24.35
N GLY A 459 -13.16 1.72 24.42
CA GLY A 459 -12.03 2.50 24.93
C GLY A 459 -10.73 2.30 24.15
N LYS A 460 -10.79 1.70 22.94
CA LYS A 460 -9.60 1.14 22.28
C LYS A 460 -8.58 2.23 21.92
N PRO A 461 -7.28 2.06 22.24
CA PRO A 461 -6.25 3.03 21.90
C PRO A 461 -6.19 3.32 20.39
N SER A 462 -5.80 4.53 20.00
CA SER A 462 -5.70 4.93 18.58
C SER A 462 -4.68 4.07 17.82
N PHE A 463 -3.53 3.79 18.44
CA PHE A 463 -2.50 2.92 17.86
C PHE A 463 -2.97 1.46 17.77
N GLU A 464 -3.61 0.92 18.81
CA GLU A 464 -4.17 -0.45 18.77
C GLU A 464 -5.25 -0.56 17.68
N THR A 465 -6.12 0.44 17.55
CA THR A 465 -7.15 0.48 16.51
C THR A 465 -6.54 0.53 15.11
N TYR A 466 -5.54 1.38 14.88
CA TYR A 466 -4.84 1.41 13.59
C TYR A 466 -4.17 0.08 13.25
N LEU A 467 -3.50 -0.55 14.23
CA LEU A 467 -2.82 -1.84 14.07
C LEU A 467 -3.79 -2.99 13.79
N THR A 468 -4.88 -3.09 14.56
CA THR A 468 -5.74 -4.28 14.60
C THR A 468 -6.98 -4.19 13.71
N GLU A 469 -7.53 -2.98 13.48
CA GLU A 469 -8.72 -2.79 12.63
C GLU A 469 -8.35 -2.34 11.21
N ILE A 470 -7.49 -1.33 11.08
CA ILE A 470 -7.36 -0.53 9.85
C ILE A 470 -6.24 -1.04 8.94
N SER A 471 -5.00 -1.02 9.45
CA SER A 471 -3.80 -1.42 8.72
C SER A 471 -3.92 -2.86 8.19
N TRP A 472 -4.51 -3.75 8.98
CA TRP A 472 -4.68 -5.15 8.60
C TRP A 472 -5.56 -5.31 7.36
N CYS A 473 -6.77 -4.71 7.37
CA CYS A 473 -7.70 -4.79 6.26
C CYS A 473 -7.23 -4.01 5.02
N MET A 474 -6.54 -2.88 5.19
CA MET A 474 -5.90 -2.17 4.08
C MET A 474 -4.84 -3.04 3.37
N ASN A 475 -3.98 -3.72 4.14
CA ASN A 475 -2.98 -4.63 3.59
C ASN A 475 -3.61 -5.84 2.88
N ASP A 476 -4.68 -6.42 3.44
CA ASP A 476 -5.44 -7.50 2.79
C ASP A 476 -6.08 -7.04 1.48
N CYS A 477 -6.64 -5.81 1.40
CA CYS A 477 -7.20 -5.26 0.17
C CYS A 477 -6.15 -5.20 -0.95
N ILE A 478 -4.96 -4.65 -0.65
CA ILE A 478 -3.83 -4.59 -1.60
C ILE A 478 -3.38 -6.00 -2.01
N TRP A 479 -3.17 -6.88 -1.03
CA TRP A 479 -2.66 -8.23 -1.27
C TRP A 479 -3.63 -9.06 -2.11
N MET A 480 -4.93 -8.97 -1.85
CA MET A 480 -5.98 -9.60 -2.66
C MET A 480 -6.05 -9.01 -4.07
N ALA A 481 -6.07 -7.68 -4.22
CA ALA A 481 -6.13 -7.02 -5.52
C ALA A 481 -4.97 -7.46 -6.44
N ASN A 482 -3.78 -7.68 -5.87
CA ASN A 482 -2.61 -8.16 -6.59
C ASN A 482 -2.60 -9.67 -6.87
N ASN A 483 -3.36 -10.48 -6.12
CA ASN A 483 -3.34 -11.96 -6.23
C ASN A 483 -4.62 -12.61 -6.79
N VAL A 484 -5.76 -11.92 -6.85
CA VAL A 484 -7.01 -12.44 -7.44
C VAL A 484 -6.82 -13.04 -8.86
N PRO A 485 -6.07 -12.42 -9.79
CA PRO A 485 -5.78 -13.00 -11.11
C PRO A 485 -4.95 -14.28 -11.09
N ARG A 486 -4.28 -14.58 -9.98
CA ARG A 486 -3.55 -15.84 -9.74
C ARG A 486 -4.45 -16.87 -9.07
N PHE A 487 -5.28 -16.47 -8.11
CA PHE A 487 -6.16 -17.39 -7.38
C PHE A 487 -7.32 -17.90 -8.24
N ALA A 488 -7.97 -17.03 -9.02
CA ALA A 488 -9.13 -17.38 -9.85
C ALA A 488 -8.83 -18.27 -11.07
N LYS A 489 -7.56 -18.56 -11.38
CA LYS A 489 -7.19 -19.47 -12.48
C LYS A 489 -7.62 -20.91 -12.20
N ASP A 490 -8.15 -21.58 -13.22
CA ASP A 490 -8.41 -23.03 -13.20
C ASP A 490 -7.15 -23.77 -12.72
N GLU A 491 -7.36 -24.62 -11.72
CA GLU A 491 -6.33 -25.42 -11.06
C GLU A 491 -6.19 -26.77 -11.77
N LYS A 492 -4.96 -27.28 -11.92
CA LYS A 492 -4.73 -28.62 -12.46
C LYS A 492 -4.98 -29.64 -11.36
N ALA A 493 -5.77 -30.67 -11.65
CA ALA A 493 -5.82 -31.84 -10.78
C ALA A 493 -4.43 -32.52 -10.75
N THR A 494 -3.96 -32.90 -9.56
CA THR A 494 -2.70 -33.62 -9.40
C THR A 494 -2.88 -35.11 -9.72
N ASP A 495 -1.77 -35.80 -9.96
CA ASP A 495 -1.69 -37.28 -9.96
C ASP A 495 -2.62 -38.00 -10.95
N ILE A 496 -3.10 -37.28 -11.97
CA ILE A 496 -3.95 -37.77 -13.04
C ILE A 496 -3.21 -38.84 -13.87
N PRO A 497 -3.75 -40.08 -13.99
CA PRO A 497 -3.21 -41.10 -14.88
C PRO A 497 -3.20 -40.65 -16.34
N TRP A 498 -2.21 -41.10 -17.12
CA TRP A 498 -2.06 -40.72 -18.53
C TRP A 498 -3.28 -41.09 -19.38
N THR A 499 -4.02 -42.13 -19.01
CA THR A 499 -5.31 -42.52 -19.61
C THR A 499 -6.41 -41.46 -19.47
N ASN A 500 -6.35 -40.64 -18.42
CA ASN A 500 -7.32 -39.59 -18.12
C ASN A 500 -6.86 -38.19 -18.57
N MET A 501 -5.58 -38.00 -18.91
CA MET A 501 -5.08 -36.71 -19.44
C MET A 501 -5.82 -36.20 -20.70
N PRO A 502 -6.24 -37.05 -21.66
CA PRO A 502 -7.05 -36.61 -22.82
C PRO A 502 -8.39 -35.96 -22.45
N LEU A 503 -8.92 -36.19 -21.25
CA LEU A 503 -10.19 -35.63 -20.78
C LEU A 503 -10.05 -34.18 -20.27
N SER A 504 -8.90 -33.53 -20.44
CA SER A 504 -8.61 -32.16 -19.99
C SER A 504 -9.09 -31.83 -18.55
N PRO A 505 -8.76 -32.69 -17.55
CA PRO A 505 -9.26 -32.53 -16.19
C PRO A 505 -8.68 -31.29 -15.50
N ARG A 506 -9.57 -30.46 -14.96
CA ARG A 506 -9.23 -29.22 -14.23
C ARG A 506 -10.26 -28.91 -13.14
N ILE A 507 -9.85 -28.12 -12.17
CA ILE A 507 -10.67 -27.64 -11.05
C ILE A 507 -10.89 -26.15 -11.28
N LYS A 508 -12.09 -25.82 -11.79
CA LYS A 508 -12.53 -24.44 -11.99
C LYS A 508 -12.97 -23.83 -10.66
N LYS A 509 -12.78 -22.52 -10.50
CA LYS A 509 -13.10 -21.77 -9.29
C LYS A 509 -14.23 -20.80 -9.58
N ASP A 510 -15.42 -21.16 -9.12
CA ASP A 510 -16.62 -20.32 -9.22
C ASP A 510 -16.93 -19.70 -7.85
N PRO A 511 -17.40 -18.43 -7.77
CA PRO A 511 -17.92 -17.87 -6.52
C PRO A 511 -19.10 -18.70 -6.00
N LEU A 512 -19.26 -18.78 -4.67
CA LEU A 512 -20.41 -19.47 -4.07
C LEU A 512 -21.74 -18.78 -4.40
N GLY A 513 -21.84 -17.46 -4.22
CA GLY A 513 -23.03 -16.70 -4.58
C GLY A 513 -23.25 -15.43 -3.76
N THR A 514 -24.35 -15.42 -3.02
CA THR A 514 -24.76 -14.36 -2.09
C THR A 514 -24.47 -14.82 -0.67
N VAL A 515 -23.61 -14.10 0.05
CA VAL A 515 -23.12 -14.52 1.37
C VAL A 515 -23.53 -13.55 2.48
N LEU A 516 -23.79 -14.10 3.66
CA LEU A 516 -24.01 -13.31 4.89
C LEU A 516 -22.74 -13.36 5.74
N ILE A 517 -22.32 -12.21 6.26
CA ILE A 517 -21.17 -12.07 7.18
C ILE A 517 -21.66 -11.41 8.46
N ILE A 518 -21.65 -12.14 9.57
CA ILE A 518 -22.05 -11.65 10.90
C ILE A 518 -20.79 -11.41 11.73
N GLY A 519 -20.52 -10.15 12.07
CA GLY A 519 -19.33 -9.72 12.80
C GLY A 519 -19.50 -9.73 14.32
N ALA A 520 -18.38 -9.86 15.04
CA ALA A 520 -18.31 -9.71 16.50
C ALA A 520 -18.04 -8.25 16.91
N TYR A 521 -18.20 -7.93 18.19
CA TYR A 521 -18.02 -6.57 18.72
C TYR A 521 -16.58 -6.18 19.06
N ASN A 522 -15.68 -7.14 19.23
CA ASN A 522 -14.39 -6.92 19.91
C ASN A 522 -13.27 -6.45 18.98
N PHE A 523 -13.28 -6.88 17.72
CA PHE A 523 -12.56 -6.22 16.63
C PHE A 523 -13.57 -5.91 15.51
N PRO A 524 -14.47 -4.93 15.74
CA PRO A 524 -15.75 -4.86 15.06
C PRO A 524 -15.61 -4.55 13.57
N ILE A 525 -14.57 -3.81 13.19
CA ILE A 525 -14.28 -3.48 11.81
C ILE A 525 -13.67 -4.68 11.10
N GLN A 526 -12.57 -5.25 11.61
CA GLN A 526 -11.84 -6.29 10.87
C GLN A 526 -12.60 -7.63 10.83
N LEU A 527 -13.34 -7.99 11.88
CA LEU A 527 -14.14 -9.23 11.88
C LEU A 527 -15.41 -9.13 11.02
N THR A 528 -15.83 -7.92 10.64
CA THR A 528 -16.92 -7.70 9.69
C THR A 528 -16.41 -7.54 8.25
N LEU A 529 -15.34 -6.76 8.04
CA LEU A 529 -14.85 -6.40 6.70
C LEU A 529 -13.68 -7.26 6.18
N GLY A 530 -12.89 -7.89 7.06
CA GLY A 530 -11.86 -8.86 6.70
C GLY A 530 -12.42 -10.09 5.95
N PRO A 531 -13.54 -10.69 6.38
CA PRO A 531 -14.22 -11.72 5.60
C PRO A 531 -14.81 -11.17 4.28
N LEU A 532 -15.31 -9.93 4.27
CA LEU A 532 -15.87 -9.29 3.07
C LEU A 532 -14.82 -9.13 1.97
N ILE A 533 -13.59 -8.75 2.31
CA ILE A 533 -12.45 -8.74 1.38
C ILE A 533 -12.28 -10.10 0.68
N GLY A 534 -12.46 -11.20 1.41
CA GLY A 534 -12.50 -12.57 0.86
C GLY A 534 -13.64 -12.80 -0.12
N ALA A 535 -14.86 -12.40 0.25
CA ALA A 535 -16.06 -12.57 -0.57
C ALA A 535 -15.99 -11.77 -1.89
N ILE A 536 -15.52 -10.52 -1.84
CA ILE A 536 -15.27 -9.67 -3.03
C ILE A 536 -14.21 -10.34 -3.92
N ALA A 537 -13.09 -10.81 -3.35
CA ALA A 537 -12.03 -11.47 -4.09
C ALA A 537 -12.51 -12.75 -4.81
N ALA A 538 -13.32 -13.57 -4.14
CA ALA A 538 -13.93 -14.78 -4.71
C ALA A 538 -14.97 -14.47 -5.80
N GLY A 539 -15.57 -13.27 -5.79
CA GLY A 539 -16.58 -12.81 -6.76
C GLY A 539 -18.02 -12.99 -6.29
N CYS A 540 -18.23 -13.14 -4.98
CA CYS A 540 -19.55 -13.15 -4.37
C CYS A 540 -20.16 -11.74 -4.30
N THR A 541 -21.47 -11.68 -4.07
CA THR A 541 -22.13 -10.53 -3.42
C THR A 541 -22.27 -10.81 -1.93
N ALA A 542 -22.42 -9.78 -1.10
CA ALA A 542 -22.50 -9.96 0.34
C ALA A 542 -23.41 -8.95 1.05
N ILE A 543 -24.01 -9.42 2.14
CA ILE A 543 -24.59 -8.57 3.18
C ILE A 543 -23.75 -8.76 4.44
N VAL A 544 -23.38 -7.66 5.10
CA VAL A 544 -22.75 -7.69 6.42
C VAL A 544 -23.76 -7.32 7.50
N LYS A 545 -23.63 -7.94 8.67
CA LYS A 545 -24.36 -7.63 9.90
C LYS A 545 -23.31 -7.33 10.99
N PRO A 546 -23.00 -6.06 11.28
CA PRO A 546 -22.11 -5.68 12.39
C PRO A 546 -22.72 -6.02 13.75
N SER A 547 -21.91 -6.07 14.81
CA SER A 547 -22.46 -6.30 16.15
C SER A 547 -23.08 -5.04 16.76
N GLU A 548 -24.31 -5.15 17.24
CA GLU A 548 -25.05 -4.14 18.01
C GLU A 548 -24.37 -3.76 19.33
N SER A 549 -23.44 -4.59 19.82
CA SER A 549 -22.62 -4.29 21.01
C SER A 549 -21.44 -3.36 20.69
N ALA A 550 -21.17 -3.04 19.43
CA ALA A 550 -20.23 -2.01 19.01
C ALA A 550 -20.94 -1.01 18.06
N PRO A 551 -21.90 -0.21 18.59
CA PRO A 551 -22.82 0.57 17.77
C PRO A 551 -22.14 1.68 16.96
N ASN A 552 -21.08 2.32 17.48
CA ASN A 552 -20.37 3.36 16.74
C ASN A 552 -19.61 2.73 15.55
N ALA A 553 -18.97 1.58 15.77
CA ALA A 553 -18.27 0.83 14.72
C ALA A 553 -19.24 0.26 13.67
N ALA A 554 -20.44 -0.18 14.08
CA ALA A 554 -21.50 -0.61 13.18
C ALA A 554 -21.94 0.51 12.22
N VAL A 555 -22.13 1.73 12.72
CA VAL A 555 -22.47 2.91 11.90
C VAL A 555 -21.30 3.33 11.00
N ALA A 556 -20.05 3.24 11.48
CA ALA A 556 -18.88 3.49 10.66
C ALA A 556 -18.75 2.48 9.49
N ILE A 557 -19.01 1.19 9.73
CA ILE A 557 -19.01 0.14 8.69
C ILE A 557 -20.02 0.44 7.59
N GLU A 558 -21.26 0.80 7.95
CA GLU A 558 -22.30 1.12 6.97
C GLU A 558 -21.92 2.33 6.12
N LYS A 559 -21.44 3.41 6.75
CA LYS A 559 -20.93 4.60 6.05
C LYS A 559 -19.83 4.23 5.04
N ILE A 560 -18.84 3.44 5.47
CA ILE A 560 -17.75 2.97 4.60
C ILE A 560 -18.30 2.18 3.41
N LEU A 561 -19.21 1.23 3.63
CA LEU A 561 -19.77 0.40 2.55
C LEU A 561 -20.60 1.22 1.56
N ARG A 562 -21.49 2.08 2.07
CA ARG A 562 -22.40 2.93 1.27
C ARG A 562 -21.65 3.90 0.36
N GLU A 563 -20.52 4.43 0.82
CA GLU A 563 -19.76 5.46 0.10
C GLU A 563 -18.63 4.86 -0.75
N SER A 564 -18.11 3.68 -0.38
CA SER A 564 -16.97 3.06 -1.08
C SER A 564 -17.37 1.97 -2.07
N LEU A 565 -18.35 1.12 -1.75
CA LEU A 565 -18.67 -0.07 -2.55
C LEU A 565 -19.90 0.13 -3.45
N ASP A 566 -20.15 -0.87 -4.29
CA ASP A 566 -21.38 -0.96 -5.08
C ASP A 566 -22.56 -1.45 -4.21
N PRO A 567 -23.56 -0.58 -3.91
CA PRO A 567 -24.64 -0.89 -2.95
C PRO A 567 -25.72 -1.83 -3.53
N ASP A 568 -25.57 -2.30 -4.77
CA ASP A 568 -26.37 -3.40 -5.29
C ASP A 568 -25.69 -4.76 -5.00
N CYS A 569 -24.42 -4.78 -4.63
CA CYS A 569 -23.61 -5.98 -4.42
C CYS A 569 -23.10 -6.16 -2.98
N TYR A 570 -22.87 -5.07 -2.26
CA TYR A 570 -22.26 -5.05 -0.94
C TYR A 570 -22.98 -4.02 -0.06
N THR A 571 -23.68 -4.45 0.97
CA THR A 571 -24.44 -3.55 1.87
C THR A 571 -24.42 -4.03 3.33
N CYS A 572 -24.72 -3.11 4.24
CA CYS A 572 -24.99 -3.39 5.64
C CYS A 572 -26.46 -3.74 5.87
N ILE A 573 -26.74 -4.49 6.94
CA ILE A 573 -28.04 -4.56 7.62
C ILE A 573 -27.76 -4.37 9.12
N GLN A 574 -28.34 -3.34 9.71
CA GLN A 574 -28.20 -3.01 11.12
C GLN A 574 -29.31 -3.66 11.94
N GLY A 575 -29.02 -3.96 13.20
CA GLY A 575 -30.01 -4.47 14.15
C GLY A 575 -29.40 -5.39 15.20
N ALA A 576 -30.24 -6.09 15.94
CA ALA A 576 -29.90 -7.06 16.97
C ALA A 576 -30.47 -8.45 16.62
N ILE A 577 -31.10 -9.13 17.58
CA ILE A 577 -31.64 -10.49 17.42
C ILE A 577 -32.79 -10.57 16.38
N PRO A 578 -33.79 -9.66 16.33
CA PRO A 578 -34.88 -9.76 15.36
C PRO A 578 -34.39 -9.72 13.90
N GLU A 579 -33.54 -8.75 13.58
CA GLU A 579 -33.02 -8.50 12.24
C GLU A 579 -32.03 -9.60 11.83
N THR A 580 -31.21 -10.08 12.76
CA THR A 580 -30.37 -11.28 12.55
C THR A 580 -31.21 -12.53 12.30
N THR A 581 -32.38 -12.67 12.94
CA THR A 581 -33.28 -13.81 12.70
C THR A 581 -33.90 -13.73 11.32
N ALA A 582 -34.44 -12.56 10.94
CA ALA A 582 -35.00 -12.33 9.60
C ALA A 582 -33.97 -12.51 8.47
N LEU A 583 -32.69 -12.20 8.74
CA LEU A 583 -31.56 -12.54 7.86
C LEU A 583 -31.32 -14.06 7.78
N LEU A 584 -31.33 -14.78 8.90
CA LEU A 584 -31.13 -16.24 8.92
C LEU A 584 -32.29 -17.03 8.30
N ASP A 585 -33.48 -16.45 8.23
CA ASP A 585 -34.62 -17.00 7.47
C ASP A 585 -34.50 -16.79 5.94
N GLN A 586 -33.52 -16.01 5.47
CA GLN A 586 -33.18 -15.91 4.05
C GLN A 586 -32.26 -17.06 3.60
N LYS A 587 -32.39 -17.50 2.35
CA LYS A 587 -31.44 -18.44 1.74
C LYS A 587 -30.10 -17.76 1.41
N TRP A 588 -29.01 -18.31 1.92
CA TRP A 588 -27.64 -17.89 1.59
C TRP A 588 -26.85 -19.00 0.91
N ASP A 589 -25.91 -18.61 0.04
CA ASP A 589 -24.98 -19.55 -0.60
C ASP A 589 -23.75 -19.81 0.30
N LYS A 590 -23.54 -18.97 1.34
CA LYS A 590 -22.71 -19.23 2.52
C LYS A 590 -23.08 -18.27 3.66
N ILE A 591 -22.96 -18.71 4.92
CA ILE A 591 -22.89 -17.80 6.09
C ILE A 591 -21.46 -17.86 6.68
N PHE A 592 -20.92 -16.70 7.03
CA PHE A 592 -19.72 -16.52 7.84
C PHE A 592 -20.14 -15.85 9.16
N TYR A 593 -19.69 -16.39 10.29
CA TYR A 593 -20.00 -15.85 11.62
C TYR A 593 -18.76 -15.86 12.51
N THR A 594 -18.55 -14.76 13.23
CA THR A 594 -17.59 -14.70 14.35
C THR A 594 -18.31 -14.40 15.66
N GLY A 595 -18.03 -15.16 16.72
CA GLY A 595 -18.57 -14.89 18.06
C GLY A 595 -18.76 -16.13 18.94
N GLY A 596 -19.67 -16.04 19.91
CA GLY A 596 -19.90 -17.10 20.90
C GLY A 596 -20.58 -18.37 20.34
N GLU A 597 -20.20 -19.52 20.90
CA GLU A 597 -20.65 -20.87 20.53
C GLU A 597 -22.18 -21.06 20.59
N VAL A 598 -22.85 -20.44 21.57
CA VAL A 598 -24.31 -20.55 21.77
C VAL A 598 -25.08 -20.03 20.55
N VAL A 599 -24.66 -18.89 19.99
CA VAL A 599 -25.27 -18.30 18.79
C VAL A 599 -24.81 -19.05 17.52
N ALA A 600 -23.58 -19.55 17.49
CA ALA A 600 -23.11 -20.44 16.41
C ALA A 600 -24.00 -21.68 16.27
N LYS A 601 -24.43 -22.28 17.38
CA LYS A 601 -25.37 -23.41 17.44
C LYS A 601 -26.78 -23.05 16.97
N ILE A 602 -27.20 -21.79 17.04
CA ILE A 602 -28.47 -21.30 16.48
C ILE A 602 -28.33 -21.13 14.96
N ILE A 603 -27.28 -20.44 14.51
CA ILE A 603 -26.95 -20.24 13.09
C ILE A 603 -26.79 -21.59 12.38
N ALA A 604 -26.15 -22.58 13.00
CA ALA A 604 -25.96 -23.90 12.43
C ALA A 604 -27.27 -24.69 12.25
N LYS A 605 -28.24 -24.53 13.16
CA LYS A 605 -29.58 -25.10 13.00
C LYS A 605 -30.32 -24.44 11.83
N LYS A 606 -30.33 -23.10 11.77
CA LYS A 606 -30.97 -22.34 10.70
C LYS A 606 -30.38 -22.64 9.32
N ALA A 607 -29.05 -22.65 9.20
CA ALA A 607 -28.36 -22.96 7.95
C ALA A 607 -28.61 -24.40 7.43
N ALA A 608 -28.96 -25.35 8.32
CA ALA A 608 -29.34 -26.70 7.92
C ALA A 608 -30.71 -26.73 7.19
N GLU A 609 -31.62 -25.80 7.46
CA GLU A 609 -32.93 -25.68 6.79
C GLU A 609 -32.77 -25.39 5.28
N THR A 610 -31.70 -24.70 4.89
CA THR A 610 -31.38 -24.32 3.51
C THR A 610 -30.18 -25.06 2.90
N LEU A 611 -29.56 -25.99 3.66
CA LEU A 611 -28.27 -26.64 3.35
C LEU A 611 -27.12 -25.64 3.06
N THR A 612 -27.14 -24.49 3.73
CA THR A 612 -26.16 -23.41 3.56
C THR A 612 -24.83 -23.77 4.23
N PRO A 613 -23.69 -23.71 3.52
CA PRO A 613 -22.38 -23.96 4.12
C PRO A 613 -21.96 -22.82 5.06
N LEU A 614 -21.21 -23.17 6.10
CA LEU A 614 -20.78 -22.25 7.16
C LEU A 614 -19.27 -22.03 7.14
N THR A 615 -18.84 -20.87 7.64
CA THR A 615 -17.58 -20.73 8.39
C THR A 615 -17.94 -20.16 9.75
N LEU A 616 -17.43 -20.77 10.82
CA LEU A 616 -17.69 -20.39 12.20
C LEU A 616 -16.34 -20.13 12.87
N GLU A 617 -16.11 -18.89 13.28
CA GLU A 617 -14.90 -18.43 13.99
C GLU A 617 -15.28 -18.14 15.44
N LEU A 618 -14.99 -19.06 16.36
CA LEU A 618 -15.52 -19.00 17.73
C LEU A 618 -14.43 -18.70 18.77
N GLY A 619 -14.85 -18.54 20.02
CA GLY A 619 -13.95 -18.44 21.17
C GLY A 619 -13.30 -19.78 21.55
N GLY A 620 -12.69 -19.81 22.73
CA GLY A 620 -12.14 -21.04 23.30
C GLY A 620 -11.67 -20.84 24.73
N ARG A 621 -11.25 -21.94 25.37
CA ARG A 621 -10.48 -21.87 26.63
C ARG A 621 -9.03 -22.19 26.34
N ASN A 622 -8.36 -21.22 25.73
CA ASN A 622 -7.02 -21.30 25.17
C ASN A 622 -5.97 -21.54 26.27
N PRO A 623 -5.23 -22.67 26.24
CA PRO A 623 -4.20 -22.96 27.23
C PRO A 623 -2.90 -22.22 26.90
N ALA A 624 -2.26 -21.65 27.91
CA ALA A 624 -0.85 -21.32 27.91
C ALA A 624 -0.10 -22.30 28.84
N ILE A 625 0.96 -22.92 28.33
CA ILE A 625 1.83 -23.86 29.08
C ILE A 625 3.22 -23.24 29.18
N VAL A 626 3.74 -23.09 30.40
CA VAL A 626 5.07 -22.53 30.68
C VAL A 626 5.86 -23.54 31.52
N THR A 627 6.79 -24.25 30.89
CA THR A 627 7.64 -25.23 31.58
C THR A 627 8.76 -24.55 32.35
N LYS A 628 9.37 -25.25 33.30
CA LYS A 628 10.56 -24.80 34.04
C LYS A 628 11.80 -24.54 33.18
N HIS A 629 11.76 -24.90 31.90
CA HIS A 629 12.82 -24.62 30.92
C HIS A 629 12.48 -23.40 30.02
N ALA A 630 11.37 -22.71 30.27
CA ALA A 630 11.07 -21.41 29.68
C ALA A 630 11.88 -20.28 30.33
N ASP A 631 12.09 -19.19 29.59
CA ASP A 631 12.45 -17.90 30.18
C ASP A 631 11.19 -17.28 30.80
N PRO A 632 11.11 -17.12 32.14
CA PRO A 632 9.91 -16.60 32.80
C PRO A 632 9.66 -15.13 32.47
N LYS A 633 10.69 -14.33 32.16
CA LYS A 633 10.55 -12.92 31.78
C LYS A 633 9.96 -12.81 30.38
N LEU A 634 10.49 -13.58 29.43
CA LEU A 634 9.99 -13.62 28.06
C LEU A 634 8.54 -14.13 28.00
N ALA A 635 8.22 -15.17 28.77
CA ALA A 635 6.87 -15.70 28.89
C ALA A 635 5.91 -14.69 29.54
N ALA A 636 6.31 -14.08 30.66
CA ALA A 636 5.50 -13.06 31.34
C ALA A 636 5.19 -11.87 30.44
N ARG A 637 6.19 -11.31 29.74
CA ARG A 637 6.01 -10.18 28.82
C ARG A 637 4.99 -10.47 27.73
N ARG A 638 5.17 -11.60 27.04
CA ARG A 638 4.37 -11.95 25.85
C ARG A 638 2.95 -12.34 26.19
N LEU A 639 2.76 -13.12 27.25
CA LEU A 639 1.42 -13.49 27.73
C LEU A 639 0.68 -12.29 28.34
N LEU A 640 1.37 -11.39 29.06
CA LEU A 640 0.73 -10.18 29.58
C LEU A 640 0.33 -9.22 28.45
N TRP A 641 1.17 -9.02 27.44
CA TRP A 641 0.82 -8.23 26.25
C TRP A 641 -0.39 -8.80 25.51
N ALA A 642 -0.38 -10.11 25.21
CA ALA A 642 -1.50 -10.79 24.55
C ALA A 642 -2.81 -10.77 25.36
N LYS A 643 -2.75 -10.48 26.66
CA LYS A 643 -3.92 -10.31 27.54
C LYS A 643 -4.38 -8.87 27.73
N THR A 644 -3.48 -7.90 27.57
CA THR A 644 -3.78 -6.47 27.78
C THR A 644 -4.31 -5.82 26.50
N LEU A 645 -3.92 -6.33 25.33
CA LEU A 645 -4.52 -6.04 24.02
C LEU A 645 -6.06 -6.12 24.09
N ASN A 646 -6.75 -5.06 23.69
CA ASN A 646 -8.22 -4.92 23.73
C ASN A 646 -8.85 -5.24 25.11
N ALA A 647 -8.12 -4.98 26.21
CA ALA A 647 -8.44 -5.42 27.56
C ALA A 647 -8.76 -6.93 27.67
N GLY A 648 -8.12 -7.77 26.84
CA GLY A 648 -8.28 -9.22 26.85
C GLY A 648 -9.54 -9.76 26.17
N GLN A 649 -10.34 -8.88 25.54
CA GLN A 649 -11.52 -9.24 24.75
C GLN A 649 -11.10 -9.79 23.38
N VAL A 650 -10.44 -10.95 23.36
CA VAL A 650 -9.81 -11.54 22.18
C VAL A 650 -10.07 -13.05 22.18
N CYS A 651 -10.58 -13.62 21.09
CA CYS A 651 -10.84 -15.07 20.98
C CYS A 651 -9.55 -15.92 21.06
N LEU A 652 -8.38 -15.29 20.84
CA LEU A 652 -7.03 -15.83 20.99
C LEU A 652 -6.38 -15.49 22.35
N SER A 653 -7.06 -14.77 23.25
CA SER A 653 -6.52 -14.51 24.58
C SER A 653 -6.33 -15.82 25.32
N GLN A 654 -5.21 -16.02 26.02
CA GLN A 654 -5.08 -17.19 26.90
C GLN A 654 -6.09 -17.11 28.05
N ASN A 655 -6.73 -18.24 28.35
CA ASN A 655 -7.76 -18.33 29.37
C ASN A 655 -7.28 -19.04 30.64
N CYS A 656 -6.33 -19.97 30.52
CA CYS A 656 -5.68 -20.63 31.65
C CYS A 656 -4.17 -20.74 31.40
N THR A 657 -3.37 -20.41 32.40
CA THR A 657 -1.90 -20.46 32.32
C THR A 657 -1.38 -21.56 33.24
N PHE A 658 -1.04 -22.71 32.68
CA PHE A 658 -0.39 -23.81 33.37
C PHE A 658 1.11 -23.51 33.47
N VAL A 659 1.64 -23.52 34.70
CA VAL A 659 3.04 -23.15 34.97
C VAL A 659 3.65 -24.19 35.89
N ASP A 660 4.83 -24.71 35.55
CA ASP A 660 5.57 -25.63 36.43
C ASP A 660 5.79 -24.97 37.80
N ARG A 661 5.37 -25.66 38.87
CA ARG A 661 5.28 -25.13 40.24
C ARG A 661 6.58 -24.49 40.75
N GLU A 662 7.73 -24.95 40.27
CA GLU A 662 9.07 -24.44 40.56
C GLU A 662 9.27 -22.97 40.13
N ILE A 663 8.72 -22.57 38.98
CA ILE A 663 8.96 -21.24 38.38
C ILE A 663 7.80 -20.25 38.60
N VAL A 664 6.68 -20.67 39.19
CA VAL A 664 5.51 -19.81 39.47
C VAL A 664 5.88 -18.49 40.18
N PRO A 665 6.73 -18.45 41.22
CA PRO A 665 7.09 -17.20 41.87
C PRO A 665 7.84 -16.24 40.94
N ALA A 666 8.82 -16.75 40.18
CA ALA A 666 9.59 -15.95 39.23
C ALA A 666 8.72 -15.39 38.10
N PHE A 667 7.80 -16.21 37.58
CA PHE A 667 6.85 -15.81 36.53
C PHE A 667 5.88 -14.71 37.01
N ILE A 668 5.38 -14.79 38.24
CA ILE A 668 4.54 -13.74 38.84
C ILE A 668 5.33 -12.45 39.07
N GLU A 669 6.56 -12.52 39.59
CA GLU A 669 7.39 -11.32 39.80
C GLU A 669 7.80 -10.65 38.48
N GLU A 670 8.07 -11.41 37.41
CA GLU A 670 8.26 -10.82 36.08
C GLU A 670 6.96 -10.22 35.52
N MET A 671 5.78 -10.85 35.71
CA MET A 671 4.50 -10.25 35.32
C MET A 671 4.26 -8.89 36.01
N LYS A 672 4.63 -8.73 37.29
CA LYS A 672 4.56 -7.42 37.98
C LYS A 672 5.44 -6.37 37.30
N LYS A 673 6.70 -6.72 37.02
CA LYS A 673 7.66 -5.82 36.34
C LYS A 673 7.17 -5.41 34.95
N GLN A 674 6.63 -6.36 34.18
CA GLN A 674 6.13 -6.09 32.84
C GLN A 674 4.81 -5.29 32.86
N LEU A 675 3.96 -5.45 33.87
CA LEU A 675 2.77 -4.60 34.03
C LEU A 675 3.15 -3.14 34.34
N HIS A 676 4.12 -2.93 35.24
CA HIS A 676 4.67 -1.60 35.53
C HIS A 676 5.43 -1.00 34.33
N GLU A 677 6.06 -1.82 33.49
CA GLU A 677 6.70 -1.34 32.26
C GLU A 677 5.68 -0.87 31.21
N PHE A 678 4.55 -1.58 31.07
CA PHE A 678 3.49 -1.22 30.13
C PHE A 678 2.64 -0.05 30.63
N TYR A 679 2.37 0.01 31.94
CA TYR A 679 1.46 0.97 32.56
C TYR A 679 2.05 1.58 33.85
N PRO A 680 3.09 2.44 33.75
CA PRO A 680 3.78 2.99 34.92
C PRO A 680 2.85 3.80 35.84
N ASP A 681 1.92 4.57 35.27
CA ASP A 681 0.90 5.36 36.00
C ASP A 681 -0.42 4.59 36.26
N GLY A 682 -0.38 3.26 36.09
CA GLY A 682 -1.53 2.36 36.25
C GLY A 682 -2.43 2.25 35.01
N ALA A 683 -2.95 1.04 34.76
CA ALA A 683 -3.70 0.72 33.54
C ALA A 683 -5.00 1.54 33.37
N ARG A 684 -5.60 2.07 34.45
CA ARG A 684 -6.83 2.87 34.35
C ARG A 684 -6.60 4.22 33.68
N ASN A 685 -5.47 4.86 33.98
CA ASN A 685 -5.14 6.22 33.51
C ASN A 685 -4.39 6.21 32.18
N SER A 686 -3.84 5.05 31.78
CA SER A 686 -3.12 4.90 30.52
C SER A 686 -4.03 5.13 29.29
N PRO A 687 -3.57 5.88 28.28
CA PRO A 687 -4.25 5.98 26.99
C PRO A 687 -4.11 4.69 26.13
N ASP A 688 -3.25 3.76 26.56
CA ASP A 688 -2.90 2.51 25.87
C ASP A 688 -3.60 1.28 26.50
N TYR A 689 -4.74 1.50 27.18
CA TYR A 689 -5.56 0.44 27.75
C TYR A 689 -7.05 0.64 27.48
N GLY A 690 -7.69 -0.40 26.94
CA GLY A 690 -9.12 -0.39 26.58
C GLY A 690 -10.08 -0.45 27.78
N ARG A 691 -11.35 -0.71 27.47
CA ARG A 691 -12.45 -0.91 28.42
C ARG A 691 -13.31 -2.10 28.01
N ILE A 692 -14.12 -2.59 28.94
CA ILE A 692 -15.08 -3.66 28.65
C ILE A 692 -16.25 -3.10 27.86
N VAL A 693 -16.66 -3.81 26.79
CA VAL A 693 -17.64 -3.32 25.80
C VAL A 693 -18.99 -2.86 26.36
N ASN A 694 -19.46 -3.44 27.47
CA ASN A 694 -20.69 -3.05 28.15
C ASN A 694 -20.80 -3.64 29.56
N GLU A 695 -21.71 -3.05 30.35
CA GLU A 695 -22.09 -3.45 31.72
C GLU A 695 -22.36 -4.96 31.85
N ARG A 696 -23.09 -5.56 30.88
CA ARG A 696 -23.38 -7.01 30.91
C ARG A 696 -22.11 -7.87 30.85
N GLN A 697 -21.12 -7.49 30.05
CA GLN A 697 -19.83 -8.20 30.01
C GLN A 697 -18.98 -7.88 31.25
N PHE A 698 -19.00 -6.64 31.74
CA PHE A 698 -18.34 -6.23 32.98
C PHE A 698 -18.85 -7.06 34.16
N GLN A 699 -20.16 -7.12 34.38
CA GLN A 699 -20.78 -7.90 35.47
C GLN A 699 -20.57 -9.41 35.33
N ARG A 700 -20.50 -9.95 34.10
CA ARG A 700 -20.09 -11.36 33.87
C ARG A 700 -18.68 -11.62 34.39
N MET A 701 -17.74 -10.72 34.13
CA MET A 701 -16.33 -10.87 34.56
C MET A 701 -16.12 -10.53 36.04
N LYS A 702 -16.86 -9.56 36.58
CA LYS A 702 -16.91 -9.31 38.02
C LYS A 702 -17.39 -10.56 38.76
N LYS A 703 -18.54 -11.13 38.35
CA LYS A 703 -19.06 -12.38 38.92
C LYS A 703 -18.12 -13.57 38.76
N MET A 704 -17.34 -13.63 37.68
CA MET A 704 -16.30 -14.63 37.50
C MET A 704 -15.19 -14.48 38.54
N LEU A 705 -14.67 -13.26 38.77
CA LEU A 705 -13.65 -13.03 39.80
C LEU A 705 -14.19 -13.22 41.22
N ASP A 706 -15.40 -12.71 41.52
CA ASP A 706 -16.09 -12.84 42.82
C ASP A 706 -16.34 -14.31 43.22
N ALA A 707 -16.43 -15.22 42.25
CA ALA A 707 -16.69 -16.65 42.45
C ALA A 707 -15.42 -17.52 42.46
N SER A 708 -14.24 -16.91 42.33
CA SER A 708 -12.97 -17.64 42.35
C SER A 708 -12.52 -17.93 43.78
N ASN A 709 -11.98 -19.13 43.99
CA ASN A 709 -11.27 -19.48 45.23
C ASN A 709 -9.75 -19.21 45.11
N GLY A 710 -9.32 -18.62 43.99
CA GLY A 710 -7.94 -18.24 43.74
C GLY A 710 -7.50 -16.99 44.51
N LYS A 711 -6.19 -16.86 44.73
CA LYS A 711 -5.58 -15.67 45.33
C LYS A 711 -5.24 -14.67 44.24
N ILE A 712 -5.78 -13.45 44.31
CA ILE A 712 -5.29 -12.32 43.51
C ILE A 712 -3.84 -12.03 43.91
N VAL A 713 -2.93 -12.00 42.93
CA VAL A 713 -1.49 -11.75 43.12
C VAL A 713 -0.98 -10.51 42.36
N ILE A 714 -1.76 -10.02 41.39
CA ILE A 714 -1.58 -8.73 40.71
C ILE A 714 -2.96 -8.17 40.37
N GLY A 715 -3.16 -6.85 40.54
CA GLY A 715 -4.38 -6.15 40.15
C GLY A 715 -5.59 -6.46 41.02
N GLY A 716 -6.76 -6.55 40.40
CA GLY A 716 -8.06 -6.79 41.05
C GLY A 716 -8.97 -5.56 41.11
N THR A 717 -8.49 -4.36 40.77
CA THR A 717 -9.30 -3.15 40.77
C THR A 717 -10.34 -3.19 39.64
N MET A 718 -11.58 -2.84 39.95
CA MET A 718 -12.66 -2.68 38.96
C MET A 718 -13.40 -1.37 39.18
N ASN A 719 -13.91 -0.76 38.12
CA ASN A 719 -14.84 0.35 38.20
C ASN A 719 -15.90 0.23 37.09
N GLU A 720 -17.16 0.26 37.50
CA GLU A 720 -18.32 0.05 36.63
C GLU A 720 -18.65 1.28 35.78
N SER A 721 -18.46 2.49 36.33
CA SER A 721 -18.85 3.75 35.69
C SER A 721 -18.03 4.12 34.45
N ASP A 722 -16.81 3.60 34.32
CA ASP A 722 -15.98 3.68 33.11
C ASP A 722 -15.67 2.30 32.51
N LEU A 723 -16.39 1.24 32.93
CA LEU A 723 -16.24 -0.16 32.47
C LEU A 723 -14.79 -0.67 32.50
N PHE A 724 -14.01 -0.23 33.51
CA PHE A 724 -12.62 -0.59 33.71
C PHE A 724 -12.47 -1.85 34.58
N ILE A 725 -11.72 -2.83 34.08
CA ILE A 725 -11.18 -3.94 34.88
C ILE A 725 -9.67 -3.90 34.74
N GLU A 726 -8.95 -3.92 35.86
CA GLU A 726 -7.49 -3.94 35.88
C GLU A 726 -6.92 -5.29 35.37
N PRO A 727 -5.75 -5.32 34.69
CA PRO A 727 -5.02 -6.56 34.41
C PRO A 727 -4.76 -7.36 35.69
N THR A 728 -5.56 -8.42 35.88
CA THR A 728 -5.67 -9.13 37.15
C THR A 728 -5.12 -10.54 37.01
N VAL A 729 -4.09 -10.86 37.79
CA VAL A 729 -3.50 -12.20 37.86
C VAL A 729 -3.97 -12.90 39.14
N VAL A 730 -4.52 -14.10 38.98
CA VAL A 730 -5.09 -14.92 40.06
C VAL A 730 -4.39 -16.27 40.10
N GLN A 731 -3.74 -16.60 41.21
CA GLN A 731 -3.20 -17.94 41.42
C GLN A 731 -4.31 -18.85 41.95
N ILE A 732 -4.73 -19.81 41.12
CA ILE A 732 -5.75 -20.82 41.44
C ILE A 732 -5.10 -22.17 41.77
N ASN A 733 -5.86 -23.06 42.41
CA ASN A 733 -5.40 -24.41 42.80
C ASN A 733 -6.29 -25.55 42.27
N ASP A 734 -7.37 -25.24 41.55
CA ASP A 734 -8.33 -26.19 40.99
C ASP A 734 -8.66 -25.80 39.54
N MET A 735 -8.77 -26.78 38.65
CA MET A 735 -9.21 -26.59 37.26
C MET A 735 -10.71 -26.29 37.14
N ASN A 736 -11.49 -26.61 38.18
CA ASN A 736 -12.94 -26.35 38.26
C ASN A 736 -13.26 -24.92 38.72
N ASP A 737 -12.25 -24.07 38.95
CA ASP A 737 -12.48 -22.68 39.32
C ASP A 737 -13.28 -21.93 38.23
N SER A 738 -14.14 -21.01 38.68
CA SER A 738 -14.89 -20.05 37.87
C SER A 738 -14.08 -19.40 36.73
N MET A 739 -12.79 -19.14 36.96
CA MET A 739 -11.87 -18.48 36.04
C MET A 739 -11.41 -19.38 34.88
N VAL A 740 -11.57 -20.70 34.99
CA VAL A 740 -11.13 -21.72 34.02
C VAL A 740 -12.31 -22.45 33.36
N THR A 741 -13.41 -22.62 34.08
CA THR A 741 -14.61 -23.32 33.57
C THR A 741 -15.31 -22.58 32.42
N SER A 742 -15.12 -21.27 32.28
CA SER A 742 -15.70 -20.44 31.20
C SER A 742 -14.65 -19.57 30.50
N GLU A 743 -14.94 -19.14 29.28
CA GLU A 743 -14.09 -18.18 28.56
C GLU A 743 -14.10 -16.80 29.27
N SER A 744 -12.96 -16.39 29.81
CA SER A 744 -12.84 -15.11 30.53
C SER A 744 -13.12 -13.91 29.63
N PHE A 745 -12.57 -13.88 28.40
CA PHE A 745 -12.80 -12.82 27.40
C PHE A 745 -12.63 -11.39 27.94
N GLY A 746 -11.57 -11.21 28.72
CA GLY A 746 -11.20 -9.96 29.38
C GLY A 746 -9.85 -10.10 30.09
N PRO A 747 -9.46 -9.17 30.96
CA PRO A 747 -8.07 -8.99 31.39
C PRO A 747 -7.70 -9.86 32.62
N LEU A 748 -8.37 -11.01 32.76
CA LEU A 748 -8.25 -11.93 33.88
C LEU A 748 -7.32 -13.12 33.52
N LEU A 749 -6.17 -13.25 34.19
CA LEU A 749 -5.21 -14.34 34.04
C LEU A 749 -5.25 -15.29 35.24
N PRO A 750 -5.91 -16.46 35.17
CA PRO A 750 -5.67 -17.52 36.12
C PRO A 750 -4.34 -18.24 35.81
N ILE A 751 -3.53 -18.44 36.85
CA ILE A 751 -2.32 -19.27 36.86
C ILE A 751 -2.60 -20.51 37.70
N LEU A 752 -2.41 -21.70 37.12
CA LEU A 752 -2.54 -23.00 37.80
C LEU A 752 -1.16 -23.68 37.93
N PRO A 753 -0.62 -23.84 39.17
CA PRO A 753 0.67 -24.51 39.41
C PRO A 753 0.64 -26.04 39.22
N VAL A 754 1.11 -26.50 38.06
CA VAL A 754 1.20 -27.93 37.71
C VAL A 754 2.51 -28.57 38.20
N ALA A 755 2.51 -29.89 38.34
CA ALA A 755 3.68 -30.67 38.78
C ALA A 755 4.67 -31.00 37.65
N ASN A 756 4.21 -31.04 36.40
CA ASN A 756 5.02 -31.29 35.19
C ASN A 756 4.22 -31.00 33.90
N LEU A 757 4.91 -31.12 32.76
CA LEU A 757 4.35 -30.97 31.42
C LEU A 757 3.22 -31.96 31.08
N ASP A 758 3.32 -33.23 31.48
CA ASP A 758 2.30 -34.24 31.17
C ASP A 758 0.97 -33.91 31.84
N GLU A 759 1.02 -33.39 33.08
CA GLU A 759 -0.15 -32.82 33.76
C GLU A 759 -0.69 -31.58 33.04
N ALA A 760 0.18 -30.65 32.60
CA ALA A 760 -0.25 -29.48 31.84
C ALA A 760 -1.01 -29.84 30.56
N ILE A 761 -0.51 -30.81 29.80
CA ILE A 761 -1.12 -31.32 28.56
C ILE A 761 -2.43 -32.07 28.88
N ARG A 762 -2.46 -32.88 29.94
CA ARG A 762 -3.66 -33.59 30.40
C ARG A 762 -4.77 -32.60 30.75
N ILE A 763 -4.49 -31.59 31.58
CA ILE A 763 -5.48 -30.60 32.01
C ILE A 763 -5.90 -29.72 30.84
N ALA A 764 -4.98 -29.31 29.94
CA ALA A 764 -5.33 -28.53 28.74
C ALA A 764 -6.39 -29.25 27.87
N ASN A 765 -6.17 -30.54 27.57
CA ASN A 765 -7.11 -31.36 26.81
C ASN A 765 -8.41 -31.65 27.58
N GLU A 766 -8.37 -31.74 28.91
CA GLU A 766 -9.54 -31.97 29.77
C GLU A 766 -10.43 -30.73 29.89
N ILE A 767 -9.87 -29.53 30.04
CA ILE A 767 -10.67 -28.30 30.06
C ILE A 767 -11.29 -28.03 28.68
N HIS A 768 -10.55 -28.23 27.59
CA HIS A 768 -11.02 -27.91 26.24
C HIS A 768 -10.27 -28.75 25.18
N ASP A 769 -10.96 -29.66 24.50
CA ASP A 769 -10.32 -30.60 23.55
C ASP A 769 -9.87 -29.94 22.23
N THR A 770 -10.41 -28.76 21.91
CA THR A 770 -10.26 -28.06 20.63
C THR A 770 -10.25 -26.52 20.73
N PRO A 771 -9.40 -25.88 21.57
CA PRO A 771 -9.30 -24.43 21.69
C PRO A 771 -8.91 -23.74 20.37
N LEU A 772 -9.15 -22.43 20.28
CA LEU A 772 -8.76 -21.67 19.08
C LEU A 772 -7.24 -21.55 18.99
N GLY A 773 -6.58 -21.24 20.11
CA GLY A 773 -5.13 -21.09 20.22
C GLY A 773 -4.53 -21.92 21.36
N THR A 774 -3.33 -22.48 21.12
CA THR A 774 -2.46 -23.06 22.16
C THR A 774 -1.16 -22.27 22.24
N TYR A 775 -0.69 -21.97 23.46
CA TYR A 775 0.54 -21.22 23.70
C TYR A 775 1.51 -22.04 24.53
N ALA A 776 2.76 -22.14 24.09
CA ALA A 776 3.73 -23.06 24.69
C ALA A 776 5.10 -22.39 24.85
N PHE A 777 5.64 -22.38 26.06
CA PHE A 777 6.94 -21.84 26.40
C PHE A 777 7.79 -22.93 27.07
N GLY A 778 8.99 -23.17 26.56
CA GLY A 778 9.85 -24.27 27.00
C GLY A 778 10.94 -24.61 25.98
N ASN A 779 11.63 -25.74 26.20
CA ASN A 779 12.67 -26.23 25.30
C ASN A 779 12.08 -26.98 24.08
N LYS A 780 12.88 -27.18 23.04
CA LYS A 780 12.42 -27.75 21.75
C LYS A 780 11.67 -29.08 21.89
N ALA A 781 12.09 -29.99 22.77
CA ALA A 781 11.43 -31.29 22.92
C ALA A 781 10.05 -31.16 23.58
N GLU A 782 9.91 -30.25 24.56
CA GLU A 782 8.63 -29.95 25.22
C GLU A 782 7.65 -29.29 24.24
N LEU A 783 8.12 -28.35 23.42
CA LEU A 783 7.31 -27.71 22.38
C LEU A 783 6.84 -28.74 21.32
N GLU A 784 7.70 -29.67 20.93
CA GLU A 784 7.33 -30.78 20.03
C GLU A 784 6.36 -31.76 20.69
N GLN A 785 6.46 -32.01 22.00
CA GLN A 785 5.50 -32.81 22.76
C GLN A 785 4.12 -32.14 22.83
N ILE A 786 4.05 -30.86 23.19
CA ILE A 786 2.78 -30.09 23.28
C ILE A 786 2.07 -30.10 21.92
N MET A 787 2.80 -29.83 20.83
CA MET A 787 2.23 -29.86 19.48
C MET A 787 1.84 -31.27 18.99
N GLY A 788 2.43 -32.32 19.57
CA GLY A 788 2.08 -33.72 19.27
C GLY A 788 0.93 -34.28 20.12
N GLN A 789 0.58 -33.65 21.24
CA GLN A 789 -0.37 -34.16 22.24
C GLN A 789 -1.54 -33.22 22.56
N THR A 790 -1.62 -32.04 21.93
CA THR A 790 -2.77 -31.12 22.03
C THR A 790 -3.40 -30.89 20.65
N ARG A 791 -4.61 -30.34 20.62
CA ARG A 791 -5.35 -29.97 19.40
C ARG A 791 -5.81 -28.52 19.52
N SER A 792 -5.73 -27.74 18.45
CA SER A 792 -6.24 -26.37 18.41
C SER A 792 -6.47 -25.90 16.97
N GLY A 793 -7.10 -24.75 16.79
CA GLY A 793 -7.17 -24.06 15.49
C GLY A 793 -5.79 -23.57 15.01
N GLY A 794 -5.01 -23.02 15.94
CA GLY A 794 -3.61 -22.63 15.74
C GLY A 794 -2.78 -22.65 17.03
N ALA A 795 -1.49 -22.37 16.91
CA ALA A 795 -0.59 -22.34 18.07
C ALA A 795 0.57 -21.34 17.88
N SER A 796 1.05 -20.75 18.98
CA SER A 796 2.28 -19.96 18.99
C SER A 796 3.28 -20.53 20.01
N LEU A 797 4.51 -20.74 19.56
CA LEU A 797 5.60 -21.30 20.35
C LEU A 797 6.53 -20.17 20.80
N ASN A 798 6.78 -20.11 22.11
CA ASN A 798 7.43 -19.02 22.83
C ASN A 798 6.78 -17.64 22.61
N ASP A 799 5.50 -17.57 22.21
CA ASP A 799 4.75 -16.33 22.06
C ASP A 799 3.23 -16.52 22.25
N GLY A 800 2.50 -15.43 22.51
CA GLY A 800 1.04 -15.38 22.51
C GLY A 800 0.49 -14.77 21.21
N PHE A 801 -0.75 -15.08 20.82
CA PHE A 801 -1.53 -14.45 19.73
C PHE A 801 -0.97 -14.55 18.28
N PHE A 802 0.34 -14.47 18.05
CA PHE A 802 0.97 -14.14 16.77
C PHE A 802 0.60 -15.00 15.57
N HIS A 803 0.27 -16.28 15.74
CA HIS A 803 -0.12 -17.15 14.61
C HIS A 803 -1.38 -16.67 13.88
N GLY A 804 -2.32 -16.02 14.58
CA GLY A 804 -3.51 -15.42 13.98
C GLY A 804 -3.25 -14.07 13.30
N SER A 805 -2.15 -13.38 13.64
CA SER A 805 -1.80 -12.07 13.08
C SER A 805 -1.16 -12.14 11.68
N ILE A 806 -0.59 -13.29 11.31
CA ILE A 806 0.15 -13.46 10.04
C ILE A 806 -0.86 -13.46 8.87
N PRO A 807 -0.90 -12.43 8.00
CA PRO A 807 -2.05 -12.23 7.12
C PRO A 807 -2.30 -13.33 6.08
N THR A 808 -1.28 -14.13 5.77
CA THR A 808 -1.29 -15.18 4.74
C THR A 808 -1.43 -16.60 5.27
N MET A 809 -1.40 -16.82 6.58
CA MET A 809 -1.70 -18.12 7.18
C MET A 809 -3.22 -18.32 7.29
N PRO A 810 -3.75 -19.53 7.04
CA PRO A 810 -5.14 -19.83 7.38
C PRO A 810 -5.35 -19.69 8.88
N PHE A 811 -6.34 -18.90 9.29
CA PHE A 811 -6.82 -18.82 10.67
C PHE A 811 -8.26 -19.33 10.68
N GLY A 812 -8.56 -20.22 11.63
CA GLY A 812 -9.83 -20.92 11.72
C GLY A 812 -9.86 -21.82 12.96
N GLY A 813 -11.04 -21.98 13.55
CA GLY A 813 -11.27 -22.92 14.64
C GLY A 813 -11.41 -24.37 14.20
N VAL A 814 -11.41 -25.27 15.18
CA VAL A 814 -11.72 -26.70 15.00
C VAL A 814 -12.65 -27.16 16.12
N GLY A 815 -13.57 -28.09 15.84
CA GLY A 815 -14.47 -28.64 16.85
C GLY A 815 -15.35 -27.56 17.49
N THR A 816 -15.15 -27.28 18.78
CA THR A 816 -15.93 -26.27 19.51
C THR A 816 -15.43 -24.84 19.31
N SER A 817 -14.17 -24.63 18.92
CA SER A 817 -13.65 -23.30 18.55
C SER A 817 -14.00 -22.87 17.13
N GLY A 818 -14.57 -23.75 16.30
CA GLY A 818 -15.08 -23.37 14.98
C GLY A 818 -14.97 -24.42 13.89
N GLN A 819 -15.24 -23.98 12.66
CA GLN A 819 -15.03 -24.77 11.45
C GLN A 819 -14.85 -23.89 10.20
N GLY A 820 -13.96 -24.32 9.31
CA GLY A 820 -13.47 -23.52 8.20
C GLY A 820 -12.26 -22.68 8.62
N ALA A 821 -11.73 -21.89 7.68
CA ALA A 821 -10.67 -20.93 7.94
C ALA A 821 -10.70 -19.80 6.92
N TYR A 822 -10.27 -18.60 7.29
CA TYR A 822 -10.08 -17.47 6.39
C TYR A 822 -8.66 -16.89 6.54
N ARG A 823 -8.50 -15.59 6.26
CA ARG A 823 -7.23 -14.86 6.04
C ARG A 823 -6.55 -15.24 4.71
N GLY A 824 -5.84 -14.28 4.11
CA GLY A 824 -5.02 -14.50 2.91
C GLY A 824 -5.72 -15.32 1.81
N LYS A 825 -5.05 -16.38 1.31
CA LYS A 825 -5.65 -17.24 0.28
C LYS A 825 -6.84 -18.04 0.80
N ALA A 826 -6.84 -18.42 2.08
CA ALA A 826 -7.94 -19.18 2.68
C ALA A 826 -9.24 -18.37 2.67
N SER A 827 -9.20 -17.03 2.85
CA SER A 827 -10.36 -16.17 2.60
C SER A 827 -10.93 -16.35 1.17
N PHE A 828 -10.10 -16.31 0.13
CA PHE A 828 -10.57 -16.52 -1.26
C PHE A 828 -11.17 -17.93 -1.44
N ASP A 829 -10.49 -18.96 -0.93
CA ASP A 829 -10.93 -20.35 -1.06
C ASP A 829 -12.26 -20.61 -0.32
N THR A 830 -12.44 -20.02 0.87
CA THR A 830 -13.61 -20.18 1.74
C THR A 830 -14.90 -19.61 1.14
N PHE A 831 -14.81 -18.69 0.18
CA PHE A 831 -15.92 -18.14 -0.60
C PHE A 831 -16.01 -18.70 -2.03
N THR A 832 -15.22 -19.73 -2.37
CA THR A 832 -15.09 -20.30 -3.72
C THR A 832 -15.50 -21.78 -3.78
N HIS A 833 -16.37 -22.13 -4.73
CA HIS A 833 -16.62 -23.52 -5.09
C HIS A 833 -15.54 -24.05 -6.06
N ARG A 834 -14.85 -25.13 -5.67
CA ARG A 834 -13.88 -25.88 -6.50
C ARG A 834 -14.62 -26.90 -7.37
N ARG A 835 -15.02 -26.48 -8.57
CA ARG A 835 -15.79 -27.27 -9.55
C ARG A 835 -14.87 -28.13 -10.41
N SER A 836 -14.91 -29.44 -10.26
CA SER A 836 -14.25 -30.38 -11.18
C SER A 836 -14.89 -30.30 -12.57
N VAL A 837 -14.06 -30.19 -13.63
CA VAL A 837 -14.48 -30.15 -15.03
C VAL A 837 -13.57 -31.04 -15.88
N THR A 838 -14.18 -31.86 -16.72
CA THR A 838 -13.53 -32.60 -17.81
C THR A 838 -14.15 -32.19 -19.16
N THR A 839 -13.48 -32.54 -20.25
CA THR A 839 -13.93 -32.33 -21.62
C THR A 839 -13.56 -33.58 -22.41
N THR A 840 -14.54 -34.46 -22.65
CA THR A 840 -14.34 -35.70 -23.41
C THR A 840 -14.22 -35.37 -24.91
N PRO A 841 -13.08 -35.63 -25.58
CA PRO A 841 -12.94 -35.37 -27.01
C PRO A 841 -13.63 -36.46 -27.83
N ALA A 842 -14.30 -36.10 -28.93
CA ALA A 842 -14.97 -37.07 -29.81
C ALA A 842 -14.02 -38.13 -30.43
N TRP A 843 -12.73 -37.81 -30.58
CA TRP A 843 -11.74 -38.79 -31.07
C TRP A 843 -11.43 -39.90 -30.07
N LEU A 844 -11.75 -39.72 -28.78
CA LEU A 844 -11.50 -40.70 -27.73
C LEU A 844 -12.52 -41.87 -27.75
N GLU A 845 -13.62 -41.73 -28.49
CA GLU A 845 -14.79 -42.61 -28.44
C GLU A 845 -14.44 -44.10 -28.69
N GLY A 846 -13.57 -44.40 -29.66
CA GLY A 846 -13.11 -45.77 -29.94
C GLY A 846 -12.22 -46.39 -28.86
N LEU A 847 -11.57 -45.56 -28.03
CA LEU A 847 -10.88 -46.03 -26.81
C LEU A 847 -11.87 -46.21 -25.66
N MET A 848 -12.95 -45.41 -25.62
CA MET A 848 -14.00 -45.48 -24.62
C MET A 848 -14.99 -46.64 -24.84
N ASP A 849 -15.06 -47.27 -26.02
CA ASP A 849 -15.95 -48.42 -26.31
C ASP A 849 -15.99 -49.49 -25.21
N VAL A 850 -14.87 -49.70 -24.51
CA VAL A 850 -14.78 -50.66 -23.39
C VAL A 850 -15.82 -50.39 -22.27
N ARG A 851 -16.33 -49.16 -22.15
CA ARG A 851 -17.37 -48.74 -21.19
C ARG A 851 -18.80 -48.92 -21.70
N TYR A 852 -19.01 -49.27 -22.96
CA TYR A 852 -20.34 -49.36 -23.57
C TYR A 852 -20.88 -50.79 -23.62
N PRO A 853 -22.19 -51.00 -23.34
CA PRO A 853 -22.86 -52.28 -23.57
C PRO A 853 -22.70 -52.78 -25.03
N PRO A 854 -22.80 -54.10 -25.28
CA PRO A 854 -22.92 -55.17 -24.29
C PRO A 854 -21.59 -55.44 -23.56
N TYR A 855 -21.67 -55.68 -22.26
CA TYR A 855 -20.50 -55.94 -21.41
C TYR A 855 -20.01 -57.39 -21.55
N THR A 856 -19.16 -57.64 -22.54
CA THR A 856 -18.55 -58.96 -22.76
C THR A 856 -17.35 -59.20 -21.85
N LEU A 857 -17.01 -60.47 -21.59
CA LEU A 857 -15.77 -60.85 -20.89
C LEU A 857 -14.50 -60.32 -21.59
N ALA A 858 -14.56 -60.07 -22.90
CA ALA A 858 -13.48 -59.42 -23.64
C ALA A 858 -13.34 -57.93 -23.28
N LYS A 859 -14.46 -57.17 -23.23
CA LYS A 859 -14.45 -55.79 -22.72
C LYS A 859 -14.01 -55.74 -21.26
N GLN A 860 -14.46 -56.67 -20.41
CA GLN A 860 -14.03 -56.74 -19.00
C GLN A 860 -12.52 -56.99 -18.85
N LYS A 861 -11.95 -57.96 -19.58
CA LYS A 861 -10.49 -58.22 -19.57
C LYS A 861 -9.68 -57.03 -20.10
N LYS A 862 -10.17 -56.36 -21.15
CA LYS A 862 -9.57 -55.12 -21.68
C LYS A 862 -9.62 -53.98 -20.64
N PHE A 863 -10.75 -53.81 -19.95
CA PHE A 863 -10.90 -52.80 -18.88
C PHE A 863 -9.92 -53.03 -17.74
N ILE A 864 -9.85 -54.25 -17.21
CA ILE A 864 -8.92 -54.67 -16.16
C ILE A 864 -7.47 -54.36 -16.59
N GLY A 865 -7.08 -54.80 -17.78
CA GLY A 865 -5.73 -54.55 -18.32
C GLY A 865 -5.38 -53.09 -18.59
N MET A 866 -6.37 -52.18 -18.61
CA MET A 866 -6.19 -50.74 -18.82
C MET A 866 -6.27 -49.90 -17.53
N ASN A 867 -6.88 -50.40 -16.45
CA ASN A 867 -7.23 -49.60 -15.27
C ASN A 867 -6.73 -50.19 -13.94
N ASP A 868 -6.56 -51.51 -13.83
CA ASP A 868 -6.25 -52.16 -12.55
C ASP A 868 -4.77 -51.99 -12.18
N VAL A 869 -4.50 -51.13 -11.20
CA VAL A 869 -3.14 -50.94 -10.65
C VAL A 869 -2.74 -52.17 -9.83
N LYS A 870 -1.64 -52.83 -10.21
CA LYS A 870 -1.09 -53.95 -9.42
C LYS A 870 -0.50 -53.42 -8.10
N PRO A 871 -0.91 -53.95 -6.93
CA PRO A 871 -0.44 -53.44 -5.65
C PRO A 871 1.07 -53.62 -5.49
N ASN A 872 1.73 -52.61 -4.93
CA ASN A 872 3.13 -52.66 -4.51
C ASN A 872 3.29 -53.21 -3.09
N PHE A 873 2.33 -54.02 -2.62
CA PHE A 873 2.31 -54.65 -1.31
C PHE A 873 1.73 -56.07 -1.38
N ASP A 874 2.09 -56.91 -0.42
CA ASP A 874 1.55 -58.28 -0.29
C ASP A 874 0.20 -58.34 0.45
N ARG A 875 -0.33 -59.55 0.63
CA ARG A 875 -1.61 -59.78 1.36
C ARG A 875 -1.52 -59.51 2.87
N GLN A 876 -0.35 -59.12 3.37
CA GLN A 876 -0.07 -58.71 4.74
C GLN A 876 0.21 -57.20 4.82
N GLY A 877 0.05 -56.46 3.71
CA GLY A 877 0.26 -55.00 3.65
C GLY A 877 1.73 -54.58 3.59
N ARG A 878 2.68 -55.53 3.47
CA ARG A 878 4.11 -55.23 3.45
C ARG A 878 4.52 -54.80 2.05
N ALA A 879 5.26 -53.70 1.95
CA ALA A 879 5.74 -53.19 0.66
C ALA A 879 6.62 -54.22 -0.07
N LEU A 880 6.27 -54.52 -1.31
CA LEU A 880 7.09 -55.31 -2.23
C LEU A 880 8.29 -54.48 -2.67
N GLY A 881 9.50 -55.03 -2.57
CA GLY A 881 10.70 -54.39 -3.12
C GLY A 881 10.52 -54.09 -4.62
N TRP A 882 11.04 -52.95 -5.08
CA TRP A 882 10.76 -52.41 -6.43
C TRP A 882 10.92 -53.44 -7.56
N GLY A 883 11.98 -54.26 -7.52
CA GLY A 883 12.19 -55.34 -8.48
C GLY A 883 11.11 -56.44 -8.45
N ALA A 884 10.62 -56.83 -7.27
CA ALA A 884 9.56 -57.82 -7.14
C ALA A 884 8.21 -57.28 -7.66
N TRP A 885 7.89 -56.02 -7.36
CA TRP A 885 6.71 -55.35 -7.93
C TRP A 885 6.82 -55.19 -9.45
N PHE A 886 7.99 -54.78 -9.97
CA PHE A 886 8.22 -54.66 -11.41
C PHE A 886 8.13 -55.99 -12.15
N MET A 887 8.67 -57.08 -11.60
CA MET A 887 8.48 -58.43 -12.14
C MET A 887 7.00 -58.87 -12.10
N GLY A 888 6.25 -58.43 -11.08
CA GLY A 888 4.78 -58.58 -11.02
C GLY A 888 4.03 -57.76 -12.07
N LEU A 889 4.52 -56.56 -12.42
CA LEU A 889 3.99 -55.73 -13.52
C LEU A 889 4.20 -56.40 -14.88
N VAL A 890 5.45 -56.72 -15.24
CA VAL A 890 5.81 -57.29 -16.55
C VAL A 890 5.23 -58.70 -16.73
N GLY A 891 5.19 -59.51 -15.66
CA GLY A 891 4.67 -60.87 -15.66
C GLY A 891 5.64 -61.88 -16.27
N LEU A 892 5.88 -62.98 -15.56
CA LEU A 892 6.88 -64.01 -15.92
C LEU A 892 6.73 -64.60 -17.33
N LYS A 893 5.51 -64.63 -17.90
CA LYS A 893 5.28 -65.11 -19.28
C LYS A 893 5.87 -64.18 -20.35
N SER A 894 5.95 -62.88 -20.08
CA SER A 894 6.45 -61.88 -21.03
C SER A 894 7.97 -61.98 -21.22
N LEU A 895 8.70 -62.37 -20.16
CA LEU A 895 10.16 -62.48 -20.23
C LEU A 895 10.62 -63.64 -21.13
N ALA A 896 9.84 -64.72 -21.21
CA ALA A 896 10.10 -65.81 -22.16
C ALA A 896 10.04 -65.35 -23.63
N ALA A 897 9.14 -64.41 -23.96
CA ALA A 897 9.07 -63.81 -25.28
C ALA A 897 10.22 -62.80 -25.52
N VAL A 898 10.60 -62.01 -24.51
CA VAL A 898 11.69 -61.01 -24.63
C VAL A 898 13.06 -61.67 -24.73
N VAL A 899 13.32 -62.77 -23.99
CA VAL A 899 14.55 -63.57 -24.15
C VAL A 899 14.55 -64.32 -25.49
N GLY A 900 13.38 -64.67 -26.04
CA GLY A 900 13.24 -65.15 -27.42
C GLY A 900 13.39 -64.09 -28.51
N LEU A 901 13.53 -62.81 -28.15
CA LEU A 901 13.66 -61.67 -29.08
C LEU A 901 14.99 -60.91 -28.92
N THR A 902 16.06 -61.62 -28.52
CA THR A 902 17.43 -61.11 -28.58
C THR A 902 17.97 -61.11 -30.03
N SER A 903 17.32 -60.35 -30.91
CA SER A 903 17.75 -60.08 -32.28
C SER A 903 17.09 -58.80 -32.80
N ILE A 904 17.85 -57.97 -33.53
CA ILE A 904 17.46 -56.68 -34.14
C ILE A 904 17.41 -55.46 -33.18
N ASN A 905 18.60 -54.86 -33.01
CA ASN A 905 18.90 -53.41 -33.01
C ASN A 905 18.17 -52.38 -32.11
N LYS A 906 18.95 -51.82 -31.18
CA LYS A 906 19.19 -50.36 -30.97
C LYS A 906 17.98 -49.40 -30.97
N LEU A 907 17.37 -49.13 -29.79
CA LEU A 907 16.96 -47.78 -29.33
C LEU A 907 16.32 -47.79 -27.93
N SER A 908 17.12 -47.82 -26.85
CA SER A 908 16.59 -47.93 -25.48
C SER A 908 17.44 -47.29 -24.37
N ALA A 909 18.26 -46.29 -24.68
CA ALA A 909 19.10 -45.59 -23.70
C ALA A 909 18.50 -44.28 -23.10
N ALA A 910 17.44 -43.72 -23.72
CA ALA A 910 16.98 -42.35 -23.40
C ALA A 910 15.92 -42.23 -22.30
N VAL A 911 15.13 -43.29 -22.02
CA VAL A 911 13.92 -43.18 -21.19
C VAL A 911 14.19 -43.34 -19.69
N VAL A 912 15.21 -44.14 -19.31
CA VAL A 912 15.49 -44.50 -17.90
C VAL A 912 16.06 -43.33 -17.08
N VAL A 913 16.70 -42.36 -17.73
CA VAL A 913 17.28 -41.18 -17.07
C VAL A 913 16.19 -40.18 -16.67
N TYR A 914 15.18 -39.96 -17.52
CA TYR A 914 14.16 -38.93 -17.31
C TYR A 914 13.28 -39.19 -16.08
N TYR A 915 12.96 -40.46 -15.79
CA TYR A 915 12.08 -40.81 -14.66
C TYR A 915 12.76 -40.80 -13.29
N ASN A 916 14.09 -40.96 -13.22
CA ASN A 916 14.82 -40.95 -11.95
C ASN A 916 15.14 -39.53 -11.44
N TYR A 917 15.14 -38.50 -12.30
CA TYR A 917 15.57 -37.15 -11.94
C TYR A 917 14.50 -36.28 -11.25
N ARG A 918 13.30 -36.80 -11.00
CA ARG A 918 12.18 -36.02 -10.40
C ARG A 918 11.61 -36.57 -9.09
N SER A 919 12.27 -37.55 -8.47
CA SER A 919 11.76 -38.22 -7.24
C SER A 919 12.65 -38.04 -6.00
N LYS A 920 13.70 -37.22 -6.03
CA LYS A 920 14.60 -36.97 -4.89
C LYS A 920 15.14 -35.54 -4.82
N SER A 921 14.45 -34.66 -4.08
CA SER A 921 14.99 -33.34 -3.70
C SER A 921 14.31 -32.74 -2.45
N VAL A 922 14.20 -33.51 -1.36
CA VAL A 922 13.85 -32.99 -0.02
C VAL A 922 14.71 -33.71 1.05
N ASN A 923 15.64 -32.96 1.67
CA ASN A 923 16.51 -33.35 2.82
C ASN A 923 17.52 -34.51 2.58
N ARG A 924 18.72 -34.62 3.19
CA ARG A 924 19.70 -33.81 4.01
C ARG A 924 21.02 -34.68 4.11
N THR A 925 22.26 -34.28 4.48
CA THR A 925 22.97 -33.02 4.85
C THR A 925 24.50 -33.21 4.74
N ASN A 926 25.25 -32.12 4.53
CA ASN A 926 26.63 -31.82 4.99
C ASN A 926 27.90 -32.60 4.54
N HIS A 927 29.02 -31.86 4.58
CA HIS A 927 30.45 -32.26 4.71
C HIS A 927 31.16 -32.92 3.50
N ASN A 928 32.47 -32.70 3.22
CA ASN A 928 33.45 -31.72 3.75
C ASN A 928 34.69 -31.59 2.84
N PHE A 929 35.37 -30.42 2.88
CA PHE A 929 36.84 -30.20 2.68
C PHE A 929 37.44 -30.50 1.26
N LYS A 930 38.62 -30.00 0.84
CA LYS A 930 39.48 -28.85 1.21
C LYS A 930 40.46 -28.60 0.04
N PHE A 931 40.91 -27.35 -0.20
CA PHE A 931 42.31 -26.90 -0.08
C PHE A 931 42.40 -25.37 -0.33
N ALA A 932 43.57 -24.76 -0.17
CA ALA A 932 43.69 -23.35 0.20
C ALA A 932 44.70 -22.52 -0.62
N SER A 933 44.43 -21.21 -0.69
CA SER A 933 45.42 -20.12 -0.69
C SER A 933 44.81 -18.88 0.00
N GLN A 934 45.65 -17.96 0.47
CA GLN A 934 45.35 -16.78 1.31
C GLN A 934 46.43 -15.70 1.07
N PRO A 935 46.33 -14.45 1.61
CA PRO A 935 45.19 -13.77 2.27
C PRO A 935 44.45 -12.89 1.22
N ILE A 936 43.92 -11.65 1.34
CA ILE A 936 43.81 -10.53 2.33
C ILE A 936 42.37 -9.98 2.15
N SER A 937 41.50 -9.81 3.16
CA SER A 937 41.44 -8.84 4.29
C SER A 937 41.03 -7.40 3.87
N ASN A 938 40.14 -6.67 4.56
CA ASN A 938 39.34 -7.01 5.75
C ASN A 938 38.09 -6.11 5.94
N PHE A 939 37.02 -6.70 6.52
CA PHE A 939 36.05 -6.13 7.49
C PHE A 939 35.08 -5.00 7.05
N THR A 940 34.07 -4.57 7.84
CA THR A 940 33.03 -5.21 8.71
C THR A 940 32.21 -4.08 9.37
N THR A 941 30.86 -4.16 9.40
CA THR A 941 29.85 -3.37 10.18
C THR A 941 30.11 -1.91 10.62
N MET A 942 29.09 -1.03 10.48
CA MET A 942 28.24 -0.60 11.62
C MET A 942 27.10 0.36 11.21
N THR A 943 26.18 0.62 12.14
CA THR A 943 25.07 1.62 12.08
C THR A 943 25.50 2.94 12.79
N PRO A 944 24.71 4.05 12.75
CA PRO A 944 25.25 5.42 12.69
C PRO A 944 25.37 6.16 14.04
N PHE A 945 26.04 7.34 14.05
CA PHE A 945 25.54 8.59 14.68
C PHE A 945 26.31 9.85 14.15
N PHE A 946 26.10 11.02 14.77
CA PHE A 946 26.36 12.38 14.24
C PHE A 946 27.71 13.05 14.62
N LEU A 947 28.07 14.07 13.82
CA LEU A 947 28.81 15.33 14.12
C LEU A 947 30.36 15.40 14.26
N ASN A 948 30.90 16.42 13.54
CA ASN A 948 32.10 17.25 13.76
C ASN A 948 33.52 16.62 13.82
N GLY A 949 34.52 17.25 13.15
CA GLY A 949 35.91 16.82 13.40
C GLY A 949 37.15 17.45 12.71
N LYS A 950 37.08 18.30 11.67
CA LYS A 950 38.27 18.90 10.98
C LYS A 950 39.24 17.90 10.31
N SER A 951 40.35 18.41 9.77
CA SER A 951 41.23 17.83 8.72
C SER A 951 42.66 18.41 8.81
N PRO A 952 43.67 18.04 7.98
CA PRO A 952 44.04 16.76 7.34
C PRO A 952 45.57 16.45 7.53
N ARG A 953 46.19 15.63 6.63
CA ARG A 953 47.65 15.53 6.30
C ARG A 953 48.61 14.78 7.28
N THR A 954 49.73 14.13 6.88
CA THR A 954 50.23 13.51 5.61
C THR A 954 51.46 12.59 5.89
N MET A 955 51.61 11.46 5.14
CA MET A 955 52.86 10.72 4.75
C MET A 955 53.84 9.98 5.72
N GLN A 956 54.24 8.79 5.20
CA GLN A 956 55.61 8.21 5.06
C GLN A 956 56.38 7.50 6.19
N ARG A 957 57.01 6.37 5.77
CA ARG A 957 58.37 5.86 6.11
C ARG A 957 58.61 5.27 7.52
N GLU A 958 59.55 4.33 7.73
CA GLU A 958 60.22 3.36 6.83
C GLU A 958 60.65 2.10 7.65
N LEU A 959 61.46 1.20 7.05
CA LEU A 959 61.98 -0.06 7.61
C LEU A 959 62.79 0.12 8.91
N LEU A 960 62.72 -0.87 9.84
CA LEU A 960 63.85 -1.77 10.16
C LEU A 960 63.51 -2.84 11.24
N THR A 961 64.43 -3.78 11.44
CA THR A 961 64.34 -4.94 12.36
C THR A 961 65.00 -4.69 13.73
N ASN A 962 64.59 -5.44 14.76
CA ASN A 962 65.49 -6.37 15.48
C ASN A 962 64.77 -7.15 16.62
N ASP A 963 65.48 -8.14 17.15
CA ASP A 963 65.08 -9.17 18.12
C ASP A 963 64.73 -8.66 19.54
N TYR A 964 64.17 -9.53 20.39
CA TYR A 964 64.89 -10.02 21.59
C TYR A 964 64.26 -11.31 22.18
N HIS A 965 65.03 -12.00 23.04
CA HIS A 965 64.65 -13.23 23.79
C HIS A 965 63.46 -13.01 24.76
N GLY A 966 62.76 -14.02 25.29
CA GLY A 966 62.97 -15.48 25.27
C GLY A 966 63.43 -16.03 26.64
N HIS A 967 62.73 -17.04 27.18
CA HIS A 967 63.16 -17.82 28.35
C HIS A 967 62.51 -19.23 28.36
N GLU A 968 63.20 -20.18 28.99
CA GLU A 968 62.91 -21.62 29.05
C GLU A 968 62.11 -22.00 30.34
N HIS A 969 61.71 -23.24 30.66
CA HIS A 969 62.11 -24.62 30.27
C HIS A 969 60.84 -25.54 30.17
N TYR A 970 60.83 -26.89 30.02
CA TYR A 970 61.89 -27.90 30.16
C TYR A 970 61.78 -29.16 29.27
N ARG A 971 61.19 -30.28 29.73
CA ARG A 971 61.49 -31.62 29.20
C ARG A 971 60.38 -32.69 29.26
N GLN A 972 60.47 -33.56 28.25
CA GLN A 972 60.35 -35.03 28.26
C GLN A 972 58.99 -35.74 28.03
N ASP A 973 59.15 -37.02 27.63
CA ASP A 973 58.37 -37.74 26.63
C ASP A 973 58.51 -39.27 26.86
N THR A 974 57.62 -40.10 26.30
CA THR A 974 57.58 -41.60 26.36
C THR A 974 57.37 -42.22 27.77
N SER A 975 56.92 -43.47 28.01
CA SER A 975 56.48 -44.66 27.23
C SER A 975 55.47 -45.47 28.11
N MET A 976 54.34 -46.04 27.65
CA MET A 976 54.07 -47.23 26.80
C MET A 976 54.08 -48.61 27.53
N GLN A 977 53.19 -49.52 27.08
CA GLN A 977 52.99 -50.95 27.46
C GLN A 977 52.08 -51.28 28.69
N SER A 978 51.44 -52.46 28.83
CA SER A 978 50.63 -53.33 27.93
C SER A 978 50.01 -54.54 28.69
N THR A 979 49.14 -55.35 28.03
CA THR A 979 48.53 -56.65 28.47
C THR A 979 47.39 -56.58 29.52
N SER A 980 46.49 -57.59 29.73
CA SER A 980 45.85 -58.62 28.87
C SER A 980 44.67 -59.34 29.59
N THR A 981 44.20 -60.49 29.08
CA THR A 981 43.12 -61.41 29.56
C THR A 981 41.65 -60.93 29.41
N GLY A 982 40.66 -61.77 29.04
CA GLY A 982 40.74 -63.10 28.40
C GLY A 982 39.41 -63.90 28.28
N LEU A 983 39.01 -64.29 27.05
CA LEU A 983 37.99 -65.33 26.68
C LEU A 983 36.51 -65.12 27.14
N GLY A 984 35.46 -65.75 26.58
CA GLY A 984 35.34 -66.80 25.55
C GLY A 984 34.01 -66.77 24.75
N ARG A 985 33.56 -67.90 24.16
CA ARG A 985 32.51 -67.96 23.09
C ARG A 985 31.24 -68.77 23.41
N ARG A 986 30.10 -68.29 22.86
CA ARG A 986 28.91 -69.03 22.35
C ARG A 986 28.20 -70.07 23.26
N THR A 987 26.93 -69.82 23.59
CA THR A 987 25.89 -70.88 23.67
C THR A 987 24.51 -70.34 23.21
N ARG A 988 23.42 -71.13 23.30
CA ARG A 988 22.38 -71.12 22.25
C ARG A 988 21.02 -71.74 22.68
N ILE A 989 19.90 -71.05 22.39
CA ILE A 989 18.47 -71.52 22.41
C ILE A 989 17.79 -71.78 23.78
N VAL A 990 16.46 -71.59 23.80
CA VAL A 990 15.37 -72.29 24.58
C VAL A 990 14.58 -71.45 25.60
N HIS A 991 13.27 -71.35 25.37
CA HIS A 991 12.19 -71.14 26.36
C HIS A 991 11.46 -72.48 26.60
N PRO A 992 10.91 -72.74 27.79
CA PRO A 992 9.51 -73.19 27.86
C PRO A 992 8.71 -72.67 29.09
N SER A 993 7.41 -73.03 29.12
CA SER A 993 6.41 -72.84 30.21
C SER A 993 6.23 -74.19 30.99
N PRO A 994 5.13 -74.58 31.69
CA PRO A 994 3.94 -73.90 32.27
C PRO A 994 3.53 -74.37 33.72
N PHE A 995 2.31 -73.97 34.19
CA PHE A 995 1.39 -74.58 35.22
C PHE A 995 0.93 -73.71 36.45
N ARG A 996 0.14 -74.28 37.39
CA ARG A 996 -0.92 -73.61 38.24
C ARG A 996 -0.90 -74.08 39.74
N ASN A 997 -1.90 -74.03 40.65
CA ASN A 997 -3.40 -73.92 40.62
C ASN A 997 -4.08 -73.66 42.02
N THR A 998 -5.20 -72.90 42.07
CA THR A 998 -6.36 -72.91 43.05
C THR A 998 -6.21 -72.95 44.60
N GLN A 999 -6.96 -72.08 45.33
CA GLN A 999 -8.20 -72.41 46.11
C GLN A 999 -8.89 -71.17 46.80
N ASP A 1000 -10.02 -71.38 47.52
CA ASP A 1000 -11.17 -70.47 47.88
C ASP A 1000 -11.58 -70.69 49.39
N PRO A 1001 -12.71 -70.23 50.07
CA PRO A 1001 -13.93 -69.48 49.67
C PRO A 1001 -14.55 -68.48 50.74
N SER A 1002 -15.87 -68.16 50.64
CA SER A 1002 -16.83 -67.59 51.66
C SER A 1002 -16.95 -66.03 51.80
N SER A 1003 -17.90 -65.39 52.51
CA SER A 1003 -18.97 -65.82 53.47
C SER A 1003 -20.33 -65.03 53.40
N TYR A 1004 -20.89 -64.49 54.51
CA TYR A 1004 -22.30 -64.01 54.73
C TYR A 1004 -22.38 -62.77 55.69
N GLU A 1005 -23.47 -62.00 55.93
CA GLU A 1005 -24.95 -62.20 55.78
C GLU A 1005 -25.77 -60.92 55.37
N ARG A 1006 -27.09 -60.73 55.72
CA ARG A 1006 -28.07 -59.86 54.97
C ARG A 1006 -29.42 -59.50 55.70
N LEU A 1007 -30.13 -58.41 55.31
CA LEU A 1007 -31.64 -58.20 55.14
C LEU A 1007 -32.30 -56.85 55.65
N PRO A 1008 -33.54 -56.45 55.19
CA PRO A 1008 -33.99 -55.03 55.07
C PRO A 1008 -35.51 -54.73 55.40
N SER A 1009 -36.08 -53.60 54.93
CA SER A 1009 -37.51 -53.35 54.52
C SER A 1009 -37.74 -51.82 54.23
N TRP A 1010 -38.87 -51.22 53.78
CA TRP A 1010 -40.26 -51.62 53.41
C TRP A 1010 -40.66 -51.10 51.98
N PHE A 1011 -41.83 -50.45 51.74
CA PHE A 1011 -42.43 -50.31 50.38
C PHE A 1011 -43.55 -49.22 50.19
N THR A 1012 -44.07 -49.10 48.94
CA THR A 1012 -45.31 -48.43 48.41
C THR A 1012 -45.26 -47.00 47.83
N SER A 1013 -46.14 -46.57 46.89
CA SER A 1013 -46.66 -47.08 45.58
C SER A 1013 -47.67 -46.04 45.02
N ARG A 1014 -48.13 -45.93 43.75
CA ARG A 1014 -48.01 -46.67 42.46
C ARG A 1014 -47.64 -45.61 41.36
N GLY A 1015 -47.81 -45.71 40.03
CA GLY A 1015 -48.25 -46.74 39.05
C GLY A 1015 -48.22 -46.08 37.65
N SER A 1016 -48.02 -46.73 36.50
CA SER A 1016 -48.16 -48.14 36.06
C SER A 1016 -47.57 -48.22 34.61
N ILE A 1017 -47.36 -49.29 33.82
CA ILE A 1017 -47.34 -50.79 33.81
C ILE A 1017 -46.93 -51.12 32.34
N TYR A 1018 -46.19 -52.15 31.89
CA TYR A 1018 -45.28 -53.21 32.40
C TYR A 1018 -44.66 -53.90 31.13
N PRO A 1019 -43.77 -54.93 31.22
CA PRO A 1019 -42.95 -55.43 32.33
C PRO A 1019 -41.43 -55.25 31.96
N TYR A 1020 -40.45 -56.18 31.90
CA TYR A 1020 -40.30 -57.59 32.31
C TYR A 1020 -38.80 -58.03 32.45
N ILE A 1021 -38.59 -59.30 32.84
CA ILE A 1021 -37.40 -60.20 32.76
C ILE A 1021 -35.96 -59.60 32.94
N PRO A 1022 -35.19 -60.03 33.96
CA PRO A 1022 -33.80 -59.60 34.23
C PRO A 1022 -32.71 -60.71 34.17
N LYS A 1023 -31.41 -60.35 34.11
CA LYS A 1023 -30.27 -61.18 34.65
C LYS A 1023 -28.88 -60.48 34.78
N ARG A 1024 -28.34 -60.51 36.01
CA ARG A 1024 -26.94 -60.57 36.54
C ARG A 1024 -25.65 -60.31 35.68
N LEU A 1025 -24.72 -59.55 36.32
CA LEU A 1025 -23.32 -59.87 36.75
C LEU A 1025 -22.04 -59.22 36.12
N SER A 1026 -21.04 -59.11 37.01
CA SER A 1026 -19.55 -58.96 36.88
C SER A 1026 -18.89 -57.61 36.51
N ALA A 1027 -17.57 -57.52 36.75
CA ALA A 1027 -16.79 -56.28 36.88
C ALA A 1027 -15.28 -56.45 36.58
N SER A 1028 -14.54 -55.32 36.61
CA SER A 1028 -13.07 -55.14 36.71
C SER A 1028 -12.12 -55.71 35.63
N MET A 1029 -11.52 -54.78 34.87
CA MET A 1029 -10.11 -54.69 34.43
C MET A 1029 -9.29 -55.99 34.17
N SER A 1030 -8.83 -56.19 32.92
CA SER A 1030 -7.38 -56.29 32.62
C SER A 1030 -7.07 -56.31 31.11
N ALA A 1031 -5.87 -55.80 30.76
CA ALA A 1031 -5.07 -56.12 29.57
C ALA A 1031 -5.62 -55.81 28.15
N ALA A 1032 -4.71 -55.90 27.18
CA ALA A 1032 -4.90 -55.59 25.76
C ALA A 1032 -4.56 -56.81 24.87
N GLU A 1033 -4.49 -56.60 23.55
CA GLU A 1033 -4.07 -57.56 22.51
C GLU A 1033 -4.99 -58.78 22.26
N SER A 1034 -5.70 -58.80 21.12
CA SER A 1034 -5.33 -59.68 19.99
C SER A 1034 -6.35 -59.70 18.83
N ALA A 1035 -5.82 -59.93 17.63
CA ALA A 1035 -6.42 -60.54 16.43
C ALA A 1035 -7.94 -60.45 16.09
N HIS A 1036 -8.29 -59.52 15.20
CA HIS A 1036 -8.46 -59.82 13.76
C HIS A 1036 -9.32 -61.05 13.32
N ARG A 1037 -10.49 -60.77 12.70
CA ARG A 1037 -11.16 -61.42 11.51
C ARG A 1037 -12.49 -62.17 11.70
N SER A 1038 -13.33 -61.97 10.66
CA SER A 1038 -14.58 -62.68 10.31
C SER A 1038 -15.78 -62.38 11.24
N LEU A 1039 -17.02 -62.39 10.77
CA LEU A 1039 -17.55 -62.76 9.45
C LEU A 1039 -18.26 -61.58 8.74
N THR A 1040 -17.91 -61.35 7.48
CA THR A 1040 -18.81 -60.72 6.52
C THR A 1040 -19.70 -61.79 5.90
N TYR A 1041 -20.96 -61.89 6.33
CA TYR A 1041 -22.10 -62.34 5.53
C TYR A 1041 -23.42 -61.90 6.24
N ASP A 1042 -24.57 -62.22 5.65
CA ASP A 1042 -25.90 -62.08 6.26
C ASP A 1042 -26.38 -60.68 6.67
N PHE A 1043 -26.42 -59.76 5.70
CA PHE A 1043 -27.58 -58.86 5.58
C PHE A 1043 -27.95 -58.50 4.12
N TYR A 1044 -27.76 -59.45 3.19
CA TYR A 1044 -28.01 -59.23 1.75
C TYR A 1044 -29.17 -60.06 1.18
N LYS A 1045 -30.29 -60.17 1.91
CA LYS A 1045 -31.61 -60.59 1.39
C LYS A 1045 -32.76 -60.44 2.40
N SER A 1046 -33.56 -59.39 2.27
CA SER A 1046 -35.03 -59.45 2.24
C SER A 1046 -35.61 -58.07 1.88
N HIS A 1047 -36.90 -58.01 1.53
CA HIS A 1047 -37.67 -56.77 1.33
C HIS A 1047 -37.23 -55.84 0.18
N PHE A 1048 -37.13 -56.43 -1.01
CA PHE A 1048 -37.77 -55.83 -2.19
C PHE A 1048 -39.16 -56.47 -2.38
N SER A 1049 -40.04 -55.86 -3.20
CA SER A 1049 -41.49 -56.16 -3.33
C SER A 1049 -42.32 -55.48 -2.23
N ILE A 1050 -43.51 -54.90 -2.47
CA ILE A 1050 -44.53 -55.05 -3.54
C ILE A 1050 -44.88 -53.61 -4.09
N TYR A 1051 -45.33 -53.29 -5.32
CA TYR A 1051 -45.98 -54.03 -6.43
C TYR A 1051 -45.53 -53.52 -7.84
N SER A 1052 -46.41 -53.59 -8.86
CA SER A 1052 -46.35 -53.02 -10.23
C SER A 1052 -47.71 -52.36 -10.58
N LEU A 1053 -47.90 -51.55 -11.64
CA LEU A 1053 -48.15 -51.95 -13.04
C LEU A 1053 -48.30 -50.71 -13.97
N GLY A 1054 -48.04 -50.87 -15.29
CA GLY A 1054 -48.49 -49.99 -16.40
C GLY A 1054 -47.71 -48.67 -16.62
N SER A 1055 -47.21 -48.22 -17.77
CA SER A 1055 -47.20 -48.58 -19.22
C SER A 1055 -48.10 -47.76 -20.18
N GLU A 1056 -47.54 -46.69 -20.79
CA GLU A 1056 -47.53 -46.35 -22.24
C GLU A 1056 -46.67 -45.07 -22.48
N ARG A 1057 -45.74 -45.01 -23.45
CA ARG A 1057 -45.84 -44.59 -24.88
C ARG A 1057 -46.26 -43.10 -25.08
N TYR A 1058 -45.65 -42.26 -25.95
CA TYR A 1058 -44.42 -42.36 -26.77
C TYR A 1058 -43.96 -40.95 -27.29
N SER A 1059 -42.81 -40.91 -27.98
CA SER A 1059 -42.38 -39.96 -29.04
C SER A 1059 -41.32 -38.87 -28.74
N ASN A 1060 -40.59 -38.50 -29.79
CA ASN A 1060 -39.34 -37.70 -29.78
C ASN A 1060 -39.49 -36.41 -30.62
N ARG A 1061 -38.66 -35.39 -30.34
CA ARG A 1061 -37.54 -35.04 -31.26
C ARG A 1061 -36.52 -34.03 -30.73
N TYR A 1062 -35.27 -34.21 -31.16
CA TYR A 1062 -34.18 -33.21 -31.15
C TYR A 1062 -34.30 -32.26 -32.34
N THR A 1063 -33.76 -31.04 -32.23
CA THR A 1063 -32.97 -30.40 -33.31
C THR A 1063 -32.08 -29.28 -32.73
N THR A 1064 -31.14 -28.75 -33.54
CA THR A 1064 -29.96 -28.01 -33.06
C THR A 1064 -29.54 -26.91 -34.06
N TYR A 1065 -28.80 -25.90 -33.56
CA TYR A 1065 -28.05 -24.83 -34.27
C TYR A 1065 -28.74 -23.48 -34.63
N TYR A 1066 -28.03 -22.42 -34.21
CA TYR A 1066 -27.82 -21.04 -34.71
C TYR A 1066 -28.18 -20.67 -36.17
N PRO A 1067 -28.20 -19.36 -36.58
CA PRO A 1067 -28.37 -18.09 -35.84
C PRO A 1067 -29.26 -17.02 -36.58
N ASN A 1068 -29.16 -15.75 -36.14
CA ASN A 1068 -29.30 -14.47 -36.89
C ASN A 1068 -30.62 -13.64 -36.89
N CYS A 1069 -30.39 -12.32 -36.83
CA CYS A 1069 -31.11 -11.16 -37.41
C CYS A 1069 -32.60 -10.86 -37.10
N GLN A 1070 -32.78 -9.65 -36.54
CA GLN A 1070 -33.91 -8.70 -36.69
C GLN A 1070 -34.03 -8.20 -38.16
N PRO A 1071 -35.07 -7.40 -38.58
CA PRO A 1071 -36.13 -6.75 -37.79
C PRO A 1071 -37.59 -6.84 -38.35
N GLU A 1072 -38.48 -6.07 -37.71
CA GLU A 1072 -39.70 -5.39 -38.23
C GLU A 1072 -41.11 -5.92 -37.91
N TYR A 1073 -41.68 -5.28 -36.86
CA TYR A 1073 -43.04 -4.71 -36.67
C TYR A 1073 -44.35 -5.49 -36.96
N PRO A 1074 -45.44 -5.20 -36.21
CA PRO A 1074 -46.65 -6.04 -36.16
C PRO A 1074 -47.86 -5.45 -36.91
N LEU A 1075 -48.86 -6.29 -37.20
CA LEU A 1075 -50.21 -5.84 -37.56
C LEU A 1075 -51.33 -6.47 -36.72
N VAL A 1076 -52.20 -5.59 -36.25
CA VAL A 1076 -53.37 -5.84 -35.39
C VAL A 1076 -54.49 -6.56 -36.16
N GLN A 1077 -55.18 -7.51 -35.51
CA GLN A 1077 -56.58 -7.83 -35.85
C GLN A 1077 -57.57 -7.39 -34.75
N LYS A 1078 -58.83 -7.23 -35.16
CA LYS A 1078 -59.82 -6.34 -34.52
C LYS A 1078 -61.11 -7.08 -34.14
N ARG A 1079 -61.79 -6.52 -33.13
CA ARG A 1079 -63.26 -6.59 -32.82
C ARG A 1079 -63.85 -7.77 -32.01
N LYS A 1080 -64.26 -7.41 -30.78
CA LYS A 1080 -65.64 -7.44 -30.22
C LYS A 1080 -66.40 -8.78 -30.09
N LYS A 1081 -66.74 -9.12 -28.84
CA LYS A 1081 -68.11 -9.10 -28.23
C LYS A 1081 -67.94 -9.14 -26.69
N LYS A 1082 -68.55 -8.25 -25.87
CA LYS A 1082 -69.97 -8.07 -25.44
C LYS A 1082 -70.42 -9.08 -24.35
N LYS A 1083 -70.62 -8.58 -23.11
CA LYS A 1083 -71.67 -8.86 -22.07
C LYS A 1083 -72.00 -10.34 -21.72
N LYS A 1084 -72.48 -10.70 -20.51
CA LYS A 1084 -73.21 -9.94 -19.47
C LYS A 1084 -73.14 -10.64 -18.08
N LYS A 1085 -73.58 -9.90 -17.05
CA LYS A 1085 -74.12 -10.24 -15.69
C LYS A 1085 -74.29 -11.71 -15.25
N ALA A 1086 -74.20 -12.13 -13.97
CA ALA A 1086 -73.96 -11.54 -12.62
C ALA A 1086 -75.12 -11.80 -11.64
N ASP A 1087 -75.29 -10.86 -10.69
CA ASP A 1087 -76.48 -10.54 -9.89
C ASP A 1087 -76.69 -11.39 -8.63
N ASP A 1088 -77.10 -10.89 -7.45
CA ASP A 1088 -77.15 -9.56 -6.77
C ASP A 1088 -77.67 -9.87 -5.32
N ALA A 1089 -77.52 -9.13 -4.19
CA ALA A 1089 -76.77 -7.96 -3.67
C ALA A 1089 -77.07 -7.86 -2.12
N HIS A 1090 -76.65 -6.80 -1.37
CA HIS A 1090 -77.24 -6.19 -0.10
C HIS A 1090 -76.17 -5.57 0.85
N VAL A 1091 -76.34 -4.42 1.55
CA VAL A 1091 -77.29 -3.28 1.38
C VAL A 1091 -76.81 -2.00 2.14
N GLN A 1092 -76.90 -0.82 1.48
CA GLN A 1092 -77.08 0.57 1.99
C GLN A 1092 -76.01 1.28 2.89
N GLN A 1093 -75.40 2.42 2.49
CA GLN A 1093 -75.87 3.85 2.32
C GLN A 1093 -75.66 4.68 3.62
N GLU A 1094 -75.33 5.98 3.65
CA GLU A 1094 -74.89 7.07 2.74
C GLU A 1094 -74.48 8.27 3.68
N ARG A 1095 -73.70 9.35 3.43
CA ARG A 1095 -73.03 10.14 2.34
C ARG A 1095 -71.80 10.85 2.97
N ASP A 1096 -70.87 11.56 2.29
CA ASP A 1096 -70.39 11.69 0.89
C ASP A 1096 -68.96 12.29 0.99
N GLU A 1097 -68.05 11.96 0.06
CA GLU A 1097 -66.67 12.49 0.06
C GLU A 1097 -66.32 13.37 -1.16
N LEU A 1098 -65.54 14.42 -0.85
CA LEU A 1098 -64.41 15.03 -1.58
C LEU A 1098 -64.05 14.67 -3.05
N VAL A 1099 -63.55 15.71 -3.75
CA VAL A 1099 -62.50 15.72 -4.83
C VAL A 1099 -62.88 15.76 -6.34
N PHE A 1100 -62.69 16.97 -6.91
CA PHE A 1100 -62.17 17.37 -8.24
C PHE A 1100 -62.72 16.82 -9.60
N VAL A 1101 -63.63 17.61 -10.20
CA VAL A 1101 -63.45 18.40 -11.46
C VAL A 1101 -62.26 18.01 -12.37
N ARG A 1102 -62.44 17.55 -13.64
CA ARG A 1102 -62.62 18.30 -14.94
C ARG A 1102 -61.39 19.19 -15.33
N THR A 1103 -60.94 19.37 -16.59
CA THR A 1103 -61.61 19.48 -17.90
C THR A 1103 -60.70 19.09 -19.12
N ARG A 1104 -61.25 19.10 -20.35
CA ARG A 1104 -60.52 19.11 -21.66
C ARG A 1104 -60.97 20.30 -22.54
N GLY A 1105 -60.10 20.76 -23.45
CA GLY A 1105 -60.42 21.57 -24.66
C GLY A 1105 -59.36 21.32 -25.76
N ASN A 1106 -59.74 20.90 -26.97
CA ASN A 1106 -59.84 21.67 -28.24
C ASN A 1106 -58.47 22.03 -28.88
N ARG A 1107 -58.10 21.59 -30.11
CA ARG A 1107 -58.64 21.79 -31.49
C ARG A 1107 -58.39 23.21 -32.07
N VAL A 1108 -58.07 23.47 -33.36
CA VAL A 1108 -57.59 22.68 -34.54
C VAL A 1108 -57.18 23.66 -35.69
N GLU A 1109 -56.09 23.38 -36.44
CA GLU A 1109 -55.79 23.53 -37.90
C GLU A 1109 -54.41 22.81 -38.12
N ASP A 1110 -53.95 22.29 -39.27
CA ASP A 1110 -54.36 22.24 -40.70
C ASP A 1110 -53.67 23.25 -41.66
N ARG A 1111 -53.57 22.86 -42.96
CA ARG A 1111 -52.78 23.42 -44.10
C ARG A 1111 -51.24 23.39 -43.93
N GLY A 1112 -50.42 23.08 -44.95
CA GLY A 1112 -50.68 22.49 -46.27
C GLY A 1112 -49.44 22.42 -47.23
N TRP A 1113 -49.30 21.30 -47.95
CA TRP A 1113 -48.61 21.10 -49.26
C TRP A 1113 -47.34 21.88 -49.70
N ARG A 1114 -46.21 21.16 -49.88
CA ARG A 1114 -45.37 20.97 -51.12
C ARG A 1114 -44.07 20.24 -50.73
N LYS A 1115 -43.61 19.13 -51.34
CA LYS A 1115 -43.23 18.79 -52.73
C LYS A 1115 -42.02 19.57 -53.31
N THR A 1116 -40.85 18.91 -53.32
CA THR A 1116 -39.94 18.80 -54.49
C THR A 1116 -39.11 17.50 -54.38
N GLU A 1117 -38.66 16.97 -55.52
CA GLU A 1117 -38.02 15.65 -55.69
C GLU A 1117 -36.60 15.81 -56.30
N LYS A 1118 -35.96 14.69 -56.72
CA LYS A 1118 -34.74 14.57 -57.57
C LYS A 1118 -33.37 14.71 -56.84
N GLU A 1119 -32.23 14.17 -57.33
CA GLU A 1119 -31.86 13.09 -58.30
C GLU A 1119 -30.34 12.76 -58.10
N VAL A 1120 -29.71 11.64 -58.54
CA VAL A 1120 -30.08 10.20 -58.68
C VAL A 1120 -28.83 9.37 -59.11
N GLN A 1121 -28.79 8.04 -58.85
CA GLN A 1121 -27.84 7.04 -59.45
C GLN A 1121 -26.32 7.19 -59.06
N TRP A 1122 -25.40 6.21 -59.25
CA TRP A 1122 -25.52 4.78 -59.61
C TRP A 1122 -24.47 3.84 -58.99
N LEU A 1123 -24.89 2.58 -58.91
CA LEU A 1123 -24.22 1.26 -58.82
C LEU A 1123 -22.70 1.01 -59.01
N ARG A 1124 -22.26 -0.07 -58.31
CA ARG A 1124 -21.28 -1.13 -58.69
C ARG A 1124 -19.77 -0.82 -58.74
N GLY A 1125 -18.95 -1.63 -58.04
CA GLY A 1125 -17.49 -1.70 -58.26
C GLY A 1125 -16.71 -2.71 -57.41
N ARG A 1126 -16.71 -3.99 -57.81
CA ARG A 1126 -16.00 -5.15 -57.22
C ARG A 1126 -14.55 -4.93 -56.69
N ARG A 1127 -14.24 -5.72 -55.63
CA ARG A 1127 -12.98 -6.48 -55.37
C ARG A 1127 -11.66 -5.77 -54.97
N TRP A 1128 -11.16 -6.19 -53.80
CA TRP A 1128 -9.76 -6.16 -53.30
C TRP A 1128 -9.24 -4.71 -53.06
N ILE A 1129 -8.47 -4.42 -52.01
CA ILE A 1129 -7.74 -5.28 -51.05
C ILE A 1129 -8.41 -5.26 -49.67
#